data_AF-T0KJP6-F1
#
_entry.id   AF-T0KJP6-F1
#
_cell.length_a   1.000
_cell.length_b   1.000
_cell.length_c   1.000
_cell.angle_alpha   90.00
_cell.angle_beta   90.00
_cell.angle_gamma   90.00
#
_symmetry.space_group_name_H-M   'P 1'
#
loop_
_entity.id
_entity.type
_entity.pdbx_description
1 polymer ?
#
loop_
_entity_poly.entity_id
_entity_poly.type
_entity_poly.pdbx_seq_one_letter_code
_entity_poly.pdbx_strand_id
1 'polypeptide(L)'
;MYVERSGTTVLLESIGGLSMTAEETIGVRYDDDPDGAGGTVTFLRNGAAFGPPQPIAFKLRITPDCEFQCNASLSNTSNSALQKVKQIAVSVTETNDPLPPDPSDLTVYGDPGTRFPLSLDMEGASGTYNLTVPSGLSLVKRVITPTPVVQGSTYTMNALASSYSPSQSNGGVTTNALDVVGSGATYSSSRLNLPKNTYLSADSIGIALPTTSDPATTRAPRSITLGFKGILPTDEAPLVSLYEYDEGEFSLYGDWQAGQVTVHIRRNGQSDILYSATGLSNSSQEDIAVRYDDNPTGAGGTVTFLRNGVAFGPPQTIAFKPKITPVALLECNASLGNTANSVNLSVKEISIKLEVLADVESFTPVSSGPISAADMEQLYVDALDVSTPQSAKLVSYTPSGGGTASTVNVIIGPLDVPSGVAYRAILENWSTGSAVDHANVLVMTRPTRQNCQFEDATLRANQPMWMECLPQGPVPVVSNIAYYCEAIRIGSYVQFQFGYDWTAAAMPDNPFGDPSGKESYMVPHKWRIEDKDSNVLATIQRPDGGPLNGNDIPGIFTGSYDGYGVAITNSTDKWYPRGTVRAGIIWRSATPPAYDQTFITTHLPRYDVTIGYASHTHYSNNGFDGRLWGEDSSNGFGNTRVMPYEPTNYATLTPLEGVTSDPWKGSLYNFSSLAAVASTWLRYTPFNQSGRSPITGPGGVRDDRAAFAEPVGQYMYNVAANRPHDGKPWATIALDYVTAYVSDPYHCFEAGRCVPLFKGTNADRDIGLRNHYYGYGESSRPANRSWYIQGGRPYEMADGYSPWTAKVPYGGSAIRKPYFGTNEIDLPHAHQFPHWGSLLWKTPEFAFLGHKLSDQGRLYENWILADAFGGAGAFAQRGAAWQFLHSVLIWKTASRTSDRLYSRDEIMAFVVKDFETFSDSHKTSTPGFDNPPSNVMVGGNVDTNRAVYAATQRFGVCGWEEGAVAQHDFYIGYWQTALGIAERLGFNAALRAASTKAGAVLDWMIAQHRKRVVGRINNAPRANPGGSEAYLFKLWSESVITAAGGNAASLPQTYAAIATQNGNAATWDVFNYGGSTYGRDGQAMDQLIAGPSVLRIHLGQSGSDLTTAEATAATWRNQKKTEQEALGPNGAGTTWFQYLQAVHNPAIS
;
A
#
# COMPACT_ATOMS: atom_id res chain seq x y z
N MET A 1 -13.52 51.44 -7.17
CA MET A 1 -13.03 50.11 -6.79
C MET A 1 -11.64 49.94 -7.36
N TYR A 2 -10.67 49.54 -6.53
CA TYR A 2 -9.36 49.12 -7.02
C TYR A 2 -9.33 47.60 -7.12
N VAL A 3 -8.84 47.11 -8.25
CA VAL A 3 -8.62 45.69 -8.50
C VAL A 3 -7.14 45.52 -8.81
N GLU A 4 -6.42 44.70 -8.04
CA GLU A 4 -4.98 44.50 -8.22
C GLU A 4 -4.61 43.02 -8.32
N ARG A 5 -3.71 42.69 -9.24
CA ARG A 5 -3.02 41.40 -9.28
C ARG A 5 -1.56 41.59 -9.66
N SER A 6 -0.65 41.11 -8.82
CA SER A 6 0.80 41.10 -9.09
C SER A 6 1.36 42.46 -9.57
N GLY A 7 0.94 43.56 -8.92
CA GLY A 7 1.36 44.92 -9.27
C GLY A 7 0.65 45.55 -10.48
N THR A 8 -0.31 44.87 -11.09
CA THR A 8 -1.21 45.45 -12.11
C THR A 8 -2.50 45.89 -11.45
N THR A 9 -2.78 47.20 -11.46
CA THR A 9 -3.96 47.79 -10.82
C THR A 9 -4.92 48.37 -11.86
N VAL A 10 -6.21 48.11 -11.71
CA VAL A 10 -7.29 48.76 -12.47
C VAL A 10 -8.19 49.49 -11.48
N LEU A 11 -8.50 50.75 -11.80
CA LEU A 11 -9.50 51.55 -11.09
C LEU A 11 -10.80 51.52 -11.90
N LEU A 12 -11.87 51.06 -11.25
CA LEU A 12 -13.22 51.01 -11.80
C LEU A 12 -14.12 51.95 -11.01
N GLU A 13 -14.89 52.79 -11.70
CA GLU A 13 -15.81 53.75 -11.08
C GLU A 13 -17.26 53.35 -11.36
N SER A 14 -18.11 53.43 -10.35
CA SER A 14 -19.56 53.27 -10.53
C SER A 14 -20.14 54.49 -11.24
N ILE A 15 -21.26 54.33 -11.93
CA ILE A 15 -22.05 55.49 -12.36
C ILE A 15 -22.57 56.24 -11.12
N GLY A 16 -22.56 57.58 -11.12
CA GLY A 16 -23.01 58.39 -9.98
C GLY A 16 -24.49 58.19 -9.64
N GLY A 17 -24.96 58.76 -8.51
CA GLY A 17 -26.38 58.73 -8.13
C GLY A 17 -26.74 57.83 -6.94
N LEU A 18 -25.75 57.47 -6.12
CA LEU A 18 -25.98 56.84 -4.81
C LEU A 18 -26.46 57.91 -3.81
N SER A 19 -27.45 57.56 -2.99
CA SER A 19 -27.93 58.43 -1.92
C SER A 19 -26.89 58.52 -0.80
N MET A 20 -26.60 59.75 -0.37
CA MET A 20 -25.76 60.03 0.79
C MET A 20 -26.57 60.14 2.09
N THR A 21 -27.90 60.04 2.02
CA THR A 21 -28.83 60.27 3.15
C THR A 21 -29.81 59.14 3.41
N ALA A 22 -29.92 58.15 2.52
CA ALA A 22 -30.78 56.97 2.67
C ALA A 22 -29.95 55.69 2.81
N GLU A 23 -30.52 54.66 3.45
CA GLU A 23 -29.94 53.32 3.45
C GLU A 23 -29.96 52.75 2.03
N GLU A 24 -28.80 52.32 1.52
CA GLU A 24 -28.66 51.67 0.21
C GLU A 24 -27.94 50.35 0.33
N THR A 25 -28.40 49.33 -0.40
CA THR A 25 -27.63 48.10 -0.62
C THR A 25 -26.82 48.27 -1.89
N ILE A 26 -25.49 48.30 -1.77
CA ILE A 26 -24.57 48.38 -2.89
C ILE A 26 -23.67 47.15 -2.91
N GLY A 27 -23.24 46.74 -4.09
CA GLY A 27 -22.37 45.57 -4.24
C GLY A 27 -21.52 45.63 -5.49
N VAL A 28 -20.62 44.66 -5.62
CA VAL A 28 -19.84 44.42 -6.83
C VAL A 28 -19.89 42.93 -7.12
N ARG A 29 -20.12 42.57 -8.38
CA ARG A 29 -20.02 41.20 -8.88
C ARG A 29 -18.88 41.12 -9.89
N TYR A 30 -18.01 40.12 -9.74
CA TYR A 30 -17.07 39.73 -10.77
C TYR A 30 -17.61 38.47 -11.46
N ASP A 31 -17.64 38.48 -12.78
CA ASP A 31 -17.98 37.35 -13.63
C ASP A 31 -16.72 36.97 -14.44
N ASP A 32 -16.17 35.76 -14.24
CA ASP A 32 -14.96 35.30 -14.94
C ASP A 32 -15.24 35.05 -16.43
N ASP A 33 -14.25 35.33 -17.28
CA ASP A 33 -14.24 34.82 -18.67
C ASP A 33 -13.34 33.57 -18.71
N PRO A 34 -13.91 32.35 -18.74
CA PRO A 34 -13.15 31.11 -18.61
C PRO A 34 -12.11 30.94 -19.72
N ASP A 35 -12.43 31.39 -20.94
CA ASP A 35 -11.57 31.30 -22.13
C ASP A 35 -10.67 32.53 -22.32
N GLY A 36 -10.88 33.57 -21.52
CA GLY A 36 -10.19 34.85 -21.61
C GLY A 36 -9.08 35.05 -20.57
N ALA A 37 -8.32 36.13 -20.76
CA ALA A 37 -7.27 36.54 -19.82
C ALA A 37 -7.84 37.16 -18.52
N GLY A 38 -9.13 37.51 -18.46
CA GLY A 38 -9.74 38.22 -17.33
C GLY A 38 -11.24 37.96 -17.15
N GLY A 39 -12.02 39.02 -16.96
CA GLY A 39 -13.47 38.92 -16.70
C GLY A 39 -14.15 40.28 -16.69
N THR A 40 -15.39 40.35 -16.19
CA THR A 40 -16.13 41.60 -16.08
C THR A 40 -16.53 41.91 -14.64
N VAL A 41 -16.50 43.19 -14.28
CA VAL A 41 -16.93 43.69 -12.99
C VAL A 41 -18.19 44.51 -13.17
N THR A 42 -19.25 44.16 -12.45
CA THR A 42 -20.55 44.85 -12.47
C THR A 42 -20.84 45.44 -11.09
N PHE A 43 -21.08 46.76 -11.03
CA PHE A 43 -21.59 47.39 -9.82
C PHE A 43 -23.06 47.06 -9.63
N LEU A 44 -23.51 46.86 -8.40
CA LEU A 44 -24.87 46.50 -8.05
C LEU A 44 -25.50 47.54 -7.12
N ARG A 45 -26.79 47.80 -7.32
CA ARG A 45 -27.65 48.56 -6.39
C ARG A 45 -28.91 47.74 -6.13
N ASN A 46 -29.17 47.41 -4.87
CA ASN A 46 -30.23 46.50 -4.42
C ASN A 46 -30.24 45.15 -5.18
N GLY A 47 -29.05 44.62 -5.49
CA GLY A 47 -28.87 43.36 -6.21
C GLY A 47 -29.01 43.44 -7.74
N ALA A 48 -29.42 44.58 -8.30
CA ALA A 48 -29.52 44.79 -9.75
C ALA A 48 -28.28 45.53 -10.31
N ALA A 49 -27.94 45.28 -11.58
CA ALA A 49 -26.83 45.95 -12.25
C ALA A 49 -27.01 47.48 -12.25
N PHE A 50 -25.99 48.18 -11.76
CA PHE A 50 -25.94 49.61 -11.61
C PHE A 50 -24.84 50.18 -12.51
N GLY A 51 -25.17 50.26 -13.80
CA GLY A 51 -24.25 50.62 -14.88
C GLY A 51 -23.82 49.40 -15.71
N PRO A 52 -23.13 49.64 -16.84
CA PRO A 52 -22.63 48.56 -17.70
C PRO A 52 -21.50 47.78 -17.03
N PRO A 53 -21.37 46.46 -17.29
CA PRO A 53 -20.20 45.67 -16.88
C PRO A 53 -18.91 46.26 -17.45
N GLN A 54 -17.86 46.29 -16.63
CA GLN A 54 -16.57 46.87 -16.98
C GLN A 54 -15.54 45.74 -17.09
N PRO A 55 -14.86 45.58 -18.25
CA PRO A 55 -13.90 44.49 -18.44
C PRO A 55 -12.61 44.75 -17.64
N ILE A 56 -12.00 43.67 -17.15
CA ILE A 56 -10.64 43.67 -16.60
C ILE A 56 -9.77 42.66 -17.35
N ALA A 57 -8.50 43.01 -17.59
CA ALA A 57 -7.60 42.26 -18.47
C ALA A 57 -6.84 41.11 -17.78
N PHE A 58 -7.17 40.81 -16.51
CA PHE A 58 -6.54 39.75 -15.74
C PHE A 58 -7.57 39.07 -14.83
N LYS A 59 -7.41 37.75 -14.59
CA LYS A 59 -8.30 37.01 -13.67
C LYS A 59 -8.04 37.44 -12.22
N LEU A 60 -9.09 37.56 -11.43
CA LEU A 60 -8.97 37.74 -9.98
C LEU A 60 -8.41 36.46 -9.34
N ARG A 61 -7.49 36.61 -8.37
CA ARG A 61 -7.02 35.51 -7.52
C ARG A 61 -7.44 35.79 -6.10
N ILE A 62 -8.30 34.95 -5.55
CA ILE A 62 -8.68 34.97 -4.14
C ILE A 62 -7.94 33.82 -3.46
N THR A 63 -7.17 34.10 -2.41
CA THR A 63 -6.46 33.10 -1.62
C THR A 63 -7.06 33.03 -0.21
N PRO A 64 -6.83 31.93 0.54
CA PRO A 64 -7.30 31.84 1.93
C PRO A 64 -6.83 32.99 2.82
N ASP A 65 -5.69 33.61 2.49
CA ASP A 65 -5.10 34.74 3.24
C ASP A 65 -5.71 36.12 2.89
N CYS A 66 -6.73 36.19 2.03
CA CYS A 66 -7.35 37.47 1.68
C CYS A 66 -8.14 38.05 2.85
N GLU A 67 -7.77 39.26 3.29
CA GLU A 67 -8.50 39.98 4.34
C GLU A 67 -9.70 40.75 3.77
N PHE A 68 -10.85 40.60 4.41
CA PHE A 68 -12.04 41.41 4.13
C PHE A 68 -12.10 42.61 5.09
N GLN A 69 -12.00 43.83 4.55
CA GLN A 69 -12.01 45.06 5.34
C GLN A 69 -13.13 46.01 4.87
N CYS A 70 -13.82 46.65 5.82
CA CYS A 70 -14.88 47.64 5.56
C CYS A 70 -14.62 48.89 6.40
N ASN A 71 -14.76 50.08 5.79
CA ASN A 71 -14.45 51.38 6.39
C ASN A 71 -12.97 51.58 6.82
N ALA A 72 -12.08 50.69 6.39
CA ALA A 72 -10.63 50.76 6.49
C ALA A 72 -10.00 49.97 5.32
N SER A 73 -8.76 50.30 4.94
CA SER A 73 -8.00 49.55 3.93
C SER A 73 -6.56 49.38 4.42
N LEU A 74 -6.01 48.16 4.34
CA LEU A 74 -4.69 47.80 4.84
C LEU A 74 -4.46 48.20 6.31
N SER A 75 -5.52 48.09 7.14
CA SER A 75 -5.51 48.56 8.53
C SER A 75 -5.27 50.07 8.72
N ASN A 76 -5.33 50.87 7.64
CA ASN A 76 -5.23 52.33 7.70
C ASN A 76 -6.62 52.97 7.89
N THR A 77 -6.80 53.65 9.03
CA THR A 77 -8.04 54.35 9.40
C THR A 77 -8.08 55.82 8.99
N SER A 78 -6.99 56.36 8.40
CA SER A 78 -6.93 57.77 7.95
C SER A 78 -7.95 58.12 6.87
N ASN A 79 -8.45 57.10 6.16
CA ASN A 79 -9.42 57.23 5.07
C ASN A 79 -10.84 56.80 5.51
N SER A 80 -11.06 56.57 6.80
CA SER A 80 -12.37 56.18 7.34
C SER A 80 -13.30 57.38 7.48
N ALA A 81 -14.58 57.17 7.22
CA ALA A 81 -15.63 58.17 7.43
C ALA A 81 -16.68 57.62 8.40
N LEU A 82 -17.49 58.52 8.98
CA LEU A 82 -18.68 58.11 9.74
C LEU A 82 -19.67 57.41 8.80
N GLN A 83 -19.81 56.09 8.95
CA GLN A 83 -20.73 55.26 8.19
C GLN A 83 -21.56 54.39 9.14
N LYS A 84 -22.84 54.22 8.83
CA LYS A 84 -23.72 53.26 9.52
C LYS A 84 -23.90 52.05 8.62
N VAL A 85 -23.33 50.92 9.03
CA VAL A 85 -23.40 49.65 8.27
C VAL A 85 -24.40 48.71 8.94
N LYS A 86 -25.34 48.18 8.15
CA LYS A 86 -26.34 47.22 8.63
C LYS A 86 -26.01 45.77 8.31
N GLN A 87 -25.46 45.51 7.13
CA GLN A 87 -25.10 44.18 6.66
C GLN A 87 -23.91 44.26 5.72
N ILE A 88 -23.05 43.25 5.81
CA ILE A 88 -22.02 42.96 4.81
C ILE A 88 -22.15 41.49 4.44
N ALA A 89 -22.10 41.18 3.16
CA ALA A 89 -22.18 39.81 2.65
C ALA A 89 -21.18 39.62 1.52
N VAL A 90 -20.56 38.44 1.48
CA VAL A 90 -19.73 37.97 0.37
C VAL A 90 -20.28 36.61 -0.04
N SER A 91 -20.51 36.44 -1.34
CA SER A 91 -20.90 35.16 -1.93
C SER A 91 -19.91 34.83 -3.04
N VAL A 92 -19.31 33.65 -2.99
CA VAL A 92 -18.49 33.11 -4.06
C VAL A 92 -19.26 31.93 -4.64
N THR A 93 -19.53 31.99 -5.94
CA THR A 93 -20.10 30.87 -6.68
C THR A 93 -19.06 30.42 -7.68
N GLU A 94 -18.43 29.26 -7.45
CA GLU A 94 -17.66 28.61 -8.51
C GLU A 94 -18.67 27.93 -9.44
N THR A 95 -18.88 28.48 -10.64
CA THR A 95 -19.51 27.73 -11.74
C THR A 95 -18.47 26.81 -12.39
N ASN A 96 -17.91 25.92 -11.58
CA ASN A 96 -17.30 24.68 -12.03
C ASN A 96 -17.96 23.56 -11.22
N ASP A 97 -19.30 23.50 -11.21
CA ASP A 97 -19.93 22.22 -10.90
C ASP A 97 -19.42 21.27 -11.99
N PRO A 98 -18.61 20.24 -11.67
CA PRO A 98 -18.33 19.22 -12.66
C PRO A 98 -19.68 18.70 -13.13
N LEU A 99 -19.96 18.85 -14.43
CA LEU A 99 -20.98 18.03 -15.07
C LEU A 99 -20.56 16.59 -14.76
N PRO A 100 -21.40 15.78 -14.08
CA PRO A 100 -21.10 14.36 -13.92
C PRO A 100 -20.79 13.80 -15.32
N PRO A 101 -19.70 13.04 -15.50
CA PRO A 101 -19.31 12.61 -16.83
C PRO A 101 -20.40 11.74 -17.45
N ASP A 102 -20.71 12.16 -18.67
CA ASP A 102 -21.51 11.56 -19.74
C ASP A 102 -22.90 10.95 -19.43
N PRO A 103 -23.96 11.35 -20.17
CA PRO A 103 -25.32 10.81 -20.09
C PRO A 103 -25.45 9.40 -20.70
N SER A 104 -24.46 8.53 -20.51
CA SER A 104 -24.56 7.14 -20.97
C SER A 104 -25.59 6.38 -20.14
N ASP A 105 -26.39 5.53 -20.79
CA ASP A 105 -27.36 4.65 -20.14
C ASP A 105 -26.62 3.68 -19.19
N LEU A 106 -26.47 4.06 -17.92
CA LEU A 106 -25.97 3.18 -16.88
C LEU A 106 -26.94 2.02 -16.73
N THR A 107 -26.44 0.81 -16.56
CA THR A 107 -27.32 -0.34 -16.27
C THR A 107 -26.88 -0.99 -14.97
N VAL A 108 -27.83 -1.17 -14.06
CA VAL A 108 -27.60 -1.83 -12.77
C VAL A 108 -28.52 -3.02 -12.62
N TYR A 109 -27.95 -4.10 -12.09
CA TYR A 109 -28.61 -5.36 -11.83
C TYR A 109 -28.66 -5.62 -10.32
N GLY A 110 -29.68 -6.33 -9.87
CA GLY A 110 -29.73 -6.83 -8.50
C GLY A 110 -30.82 -7.87 -8.29
N ASP A 111 -30.62 -8.74 -7.32
CA ASP A 111 -31.47 -9.91 -7.14
C ASP A 111 -32.84 -9.54 -6.51
N PRO A 112 -33.94 -10.19 -6.91
CA PRO A 112 -35.21 -10.11 -6.20
C PRO A 112 -35.05 -10.44 -4.70
N GLY A 113 -35.78 -9.77 -3.82
CA GLY A 113 -35.70 -9.99 -2.38
C GLY A 113 -34.49 -9.34 -1.70
N THR A 114 -33.78 -8.43 -2.37
CA THR A 114 -32.58 -7.77 -1.84
C THR A 114 -32.66 -6.23 -1.92
N ARG A 115 -31.73 -5.55 -1.24
CA ARG A 115 -31.41 -4.15 -1.51
C ARG A 115 -30.06 -4.08 -2.20
N PHE A 116 -29.97 -3.30 -3.28
CA PHE A 116 -28.72 -3.15 -4.01
C PHE A 116 -28.50 -1.69 -4.44
N PRO A 117 -27.24 -1.21 -4.45
CA PRO A 117 -26.94 0.18 -4.74
C PRO A 117 -27.18 0.52 -6.22
N LEU A 118 -27.66 1.74 -6.49
CA LEU A 118 -27.63 2.32 -7.85
C LEU A 118 -26.20 2.57 -8.34
N SER A 119 -25.22 2.54 -7.44
CA SER A 119 -23.78 2.61 -7.75
C SER A 119 -23.45 3.85 -8.59
N LEU A 120 -23.96 5.00 -8.14
CA LEU A 120 -23.67 6.30 -8.72
C LEU A 120 -22.44 6.89 -8.05
N ASP A 121 -21.52 7.42 -8.85
CA ASP A 121 -20.37 8.22 -8.42
C ASP A 121 -20.63 9.63 -8.90
N MET A 122 -20.93 10.54 -7.97
CA MET A 122 -21.18 11.94 -8.26
C MET A 122 -19.88 12.75 -8.20
N GLU A 123 -18.73 12.09 -8.02
CA GLU A 123 -17.39 12.64 -8.20
C GLU A 123 -17.09 13.82 -7.26
N GLY A 124 -17.75 13.87 -6.10
CA GLY A 124 -17.63 14.97 -5.16
C GLY A 124 -18.41 16.22 -5.56
N ALA A 125 -19.35 16.13 -6.51
CA ALA A 125 -20.26 17.22 -6.83
C ALA A 125 -21.06 17.66 -5.58
N SER A 126 -21.20 18.97 -5.39
CA SER A 126 -21.98 19.55 -4.29
C SER A 126 -23.39 20.00 -4.70
N GLY A 127 -23.74 19.83 -5.98
CA GLY A 127 -25.01 20.30 -6.56
C GLY A 127 -26.26 19.54 -6.10
N THR A 128 -27.42 20.11 -6.40
CA THR A 128 -28.73 19.45 -6.27
C THR A 128 -29.21 18.99 -7.64
N TYR A 129 -29.88 17.84 -7.68
CA TYR A 129 -30.44 17.20 -8.86
C TYR A 129 -31.93 16.96 -8.68
N ASN A 130 -32.66 16.97 -9.77
CA ASN A 130 -34.06 16.53 -9.82
C ASN A 130 -34.09 15.06 -10.23
N LEU A 131 -34.36 14.18 -9.27
CA LEU A 131 -34.50 12.74 -9.47
C LEU A 131 -35.91 12.39 -9.94
N THR A 132 -36.01 11.51 -10.92
CA THR A 132 -37.25 10.91 -11.40
C THR A 132 -37.21 9.40 -11.18
N VAL A 133 -38.08 8.91 -10.31
CA VAL A 133 -38.27 7.49 -10.01
C VAL A 133 -39.48 6.96 -10.79
N PRO A 134 -39.32 5.90 -11.61
CA PRO A 134 -40.42 5.36 -12.40
C PRO A 134 -41.41 4.58 -11.52
N SER A 135 -42.67 4.49 -11.97
CA SER A 135 -43.71 3.75 -11.25
C SER A 135 -43.33 2.28 -11.01
N GLY A 136 -43.54 1.81 -9.79
CA GLY A 136 -43.28 0.42 -9.40
C GLY A 136 -41.80 0.11 -9.13
N LEU A 137 -40.91 1.10 -9.14
CA LEU A 137 -39.57 0.99 -8.58
C LEU A 137 -39.54 1.69 -7.22
N SER A 138 -38.98 1.04 -6.20
CA SER A 138 -38.78 1.64 -4.88
C SER A 138 -37.31 1.99 -4.72
N LEU A 139 -37.01 3.23 -4.34
CA LEU A 139 -35.68 3.66 -3.96
C LEU A 139 -35.64 4.03 -2.48
N VAL A 140 -34.52 3.72 -1.85
CA VAL A 140 -34.22 4.08 -0.47
C VAL A 140 -32.83 4.70 -0.43
N LYS A 141 -32.62 5.64 0.48
CA LYS A 141 -31.31 6.19 0.81
C LYS A 141 -30.70 5.40 1.97
N ARG A 142 -29.47 4.91 1.79
CA ARG A 142 -28.66 4.32 2.86
C ARG A 142 -28.10 5.41 3.74
N VAL A 143 -28.28 5.27 5.05
CA VAL A 143 -27.71 6.14 6.06
C VAL A 143 -26.91 5.27 7.02
N ILE A 144 -25.59 5.48 7.05
CA ILE A 144 -24.70 4.85 8.01
C ILE A 144 -24.61 5.75 9.24
N THR A 145 -25.00 5.23 10.40
CA THR A 145 -24.86 5.92 11.68
C THR A 145 -23.87 5.16 12.55
N PRO A 146 -22.68 5.73 12.83
CA PRO A 146 -21.77 5.17 13.82
C PRO A 146 -22.47 5.10 15.18
N THR A 147 -22.76 3.89 15.65
CA THR A 147 -23.50 3.64 16.88
C THR A 147 -22.59 2.93 17.88
N PRO A 148 -22.51 3.40 19.14
CA PRO A 148 -21.74 2.71 20.15
C PRO A 148 -22.33 1.33 20.46
N VAL A 149 -21.50 0.29 20.35
CA VAL A 149 -21.84 -1.10 20.68
C VAL A 149 -20.81 -1.63 21.68
N VAL A 150 -21.29 -2.33 22.71
CA VAL A 150 -20.42 -2.97 23.70
C VAL A 150 -20.06 -4.38 23.23
N GLN A 151 -18.79 -4.60 22.96
CA GLN A 151 -18.22 -5.94 22.75
C GLN A 151 -17.67 -6.47 24.09
N GLY A 152 -17.66 -7.78 24.28
CA GLY A 152 -17.11 -8.37 25.51
C GLY A 152 -16.51 -9.76 25.32
N SER A 153 -15.40 -10.05 26.00
CA SER A 153 -14.86 -11.40 26.14
C SER A 153 -14.93 -11.81 27.61
N THR A 154 -15.55 -12.96 27.89
CA THR A 154 -15.69 -13.50 29.24
C THR A 154 -15.04 -14.87 29.32
N TYR A 155 -14.16 -15.05 30.30
CA TYR A 155 -13.49 -16.31 30.58
C TYR A 155 -14.07 -16.91 31.85
N THR A 156 -14.58 -18.13 31.75
CA THR A 156 -15.22 -18.82 32.85
C THR A 156 -14.43 -20.06 33.28
N MET A 157 -14.26 -20.22 34.59
CA MET A 157 -13.48 -21.29 35.22
C MET A 157 -14.42 -22.42 35.67
N ASN A 158 -14.92 -23.21 34.74
CA ASN A 158 -15.95 -24.24 35.00
C ASN A 158 -15.46 -25.69 34.97
N ALA A 159 -14.15 -25.93 34.84
CA ALA A 159 -13.62 -27.28 34.67
C ALA A 159 -13.59 -28.13 35.97
N LEU A 160 -13.48 -29.46 35.79
CA LEU A 160 -13.37 -30.44 36.89
C LEU A 160 -11.91 -30.70 37.33
N ALA A 161 -10.91 -30.27 36.56
CA ALA A 161 -9.48 -30.42 36.87
C ALA A 161 -8.64 -29.25 36.32
N SER A 162 -7.48 -28.97 36.92
CA SER A 162 -6.63 -27.80 36.59
C SER A 162 -5.88 -27.91 35.27
N SER A 163 -5.89 -29.08 34.63
CA SER A 163 -5.34 -29.32 33.30
C SER A 163 -6.24 -28.87 32.15
N TYR A 164 -7.48 -28.46 32.44
CA TYR A 164 -8.41 -27.96 31.43
C TYR A 164 -8.32 -26.44 31.33
N SER A 165 -8.16 -25.92 30.11
CA SER A 165 -8.12 -24.48 29.86
C SER A 165 -9.46 -23.81 30.23
N PRO A 166 -9.43 -22.57 30.76
CA PRO A 166 -10.59 -21.69 30.86
C PRO A 166 -11.46 -21.68 29.60
N SER A 167 -12.78 -21.72 29.76
CA SER A 167 -13.70 -21.60 28.62
C SER A 167 -13.97 -20.13 28.31
N GLN A 168 -13.79 -19.71 27.07
CA GLN A 168 -14.06 -18.34 26.62
C GLN A 168 -15.42 -18.26 25.93
N SER A 169 -16.25 -17.29 26.34
CA SER A 169 -17.33 -16.76 25.52
C SER A 169 -16.79 -15.52 24.81
N ASN A 170 -16.53 -15.64 23.52
CA ASN A 170 -15.98 -14.57 22.70
C ASN A 170 -17.11 -13.72 22.10
N GLY A 171 -17.22 -12.47 22.55
CA GLY A 171 -18.13 -11.46 22.01
C GLY A 171 -17.41 -10.28 21.36
N GLY A 172 -16.17 -10.47 20.90
CA GLY A 172 -15.51 -9.58 19.93
C GLY A 172 -14.29 -8.78 20.42
N VAL A 173 -13.96 -8.77 21.72
CA VAL A 173 -12.84 -7.96 22.24
C VAL A 173 -11.47 -8.63 22.02
N THR A 174 -11.39 -9.93 22.28
CA THR A 174 -10.18 -10.74 22.05
C THR A 174 -10.56 -12.21 21.84
N THR A 175 -9.75 -12.91 21.06
CA THR A 175 -9.91 -14.33 20.69
C THR A 175 -8.90 -15.24 21.39
N ASN A 176 -7.93 -14.67 22.12
CA ASN A 176 -6.91 -15.46 22.80
C ASN A 176 -7.52 -16.22 23.97
N ALA A 177 -7.12 -17.47 24.16
CA ALA A 177 -7.48 -18.23 25.36
C ALA A 177 -6.62 -17.78 26.56
N LEU A 178 -7.08 -18.02 27.79
CA LEU A 178 -6.26 -17.86 28.98
C LEU A 178 -5.51 -19.17 29.26
N ASP A 179 -4.20 -19.06 29.45
CA ASP A 179 -3.37 -20.15 29.96
C ASP A 179 -3.07 -19.99 31.46
N VAL A 180 -2.92 -21.11 32.14
CA VAL A 180 -2.43 -21.14 33.53
C VAL A 180 -0.90 -21.18 33.50
N VAL A 181 -0.26 -20.12 33.99
CA VAL A 181 1.20 -20.01 34.05
C VAL A 181 1.67 -20.22 35.48
N GLY A 182 2.56 -21.19 35.69
CA GLY A 182 3.03 -21.63 37.01
C GLY A 182 2.62 -23.07 37.31
N SER A 183 2.68 -23.46 38.59
CA SER A 183 2.38 -24.84 39.01
C SER A 183 1.56 -24.87 40.30
N GLY A 184 0.75 -25.90 40.49
CA GLY A 184 -0.05 -26.10 41.72
C GLY A 184 -1.46 -25.50 41.69
N ALA A 185 -1.94 -25.00 40.54
CA ALA A 185 -3.33 -24.59 40.40
C ALA A 185 -4.30 -25.77 40.61
N THR A 186 -5.43 -25.52 41.28
CA THR A 186 -6.44 -26.55 41.59
C THR A 186 -7.85 -26.01 41.39
N TYR A 187 -8.82 -26.88 41.10
CA TYR A 187 -10.24 -26.50 41.08
C TYR A 187 -10.93 -26.90 42.39
N SER A 188 -11.74 -25.98 42.95
CA SER A 188 -12.64 -26.28 44.06
C SER A 188 -13.92 -25.47 43.93
N SER A 189 -15.09 -26.10 44.16
CA SER A 189 -16.39 -25.41 44.16
C SER A 189 -16.66 -24.56 42.90
N SER A 190 -16.30 -25.08 41.71
CA SER A 190 -16.43 -24.38 40.43
C SER A 190 -15.66 -23.05 40.35
N ARG A 191 -14.47 -23.01 40.98
CA ARG A 191 -13.49 -21.92 40.90
C ARG A 191 -12.09 -22.49 40.73
N LEU A 192 -11.24 -21.75 40.04
CA LEU A 192 -9.81 -22.02 39.93
C LEU A 192 -9.08 -21.32 41.08
N ASN A 193 -8.35 -22.10 41.88
CA ASN A 193 -7.46 -21.58 42.91
C ASN A 193 -6.04 -21.49 42.33
N LEU A 194 -5.53 -20.28 42.27
CA LEU A 194 -4.18 -19.94 41.87
C LEU A 194 -3.34 -19.79 43.15
N PRO A 195 -2.36 -20.66 43.42
CA PRO A 195 -1.42 -20.41 44.51
C PRO A 195 -0.52 -19.22 44.16
N LYS A 196 0.12 -18.64 45.18
CA LYS A 196 1.16 -17.61 44.97
C LYS A 196 2.19 -18.07 43.91
N ASN A 197 2.61 -17.13 43.07
CA ASN A 197 3.45 -17.31 41.87
C ASN A 197 2.78 -18.04 40.69
N THR A 198 1.46 -18.23 40.72
CA THR A 198 0.69 -18.78 39.59
C THR A 198 -0.34 -17.76 39.12
N TYR A 199 -0.51 -17.60 37.82
CA TYR A 199 -1.35 -16.57 37.23
C TYR A 199 -2.02 -17.05 35.94
N LEU A 200 -2.96 -16.26 35.42
CA LEU A 200 -3.57 -16.47 34.11
C LEU A 200 -3.04 -15.42 33.13
N SER A 201 -2.72 -15.84 31.90
CA SER A 201 -2.32 -14.94 30.81
C SER A 201 -3.09 -15.26 29.54
N ALA A 202 -3.63 -14.25 28.86
CA ALA A 202 -4.11 -14.37 27.48
C ALA A 202 -3.08 -13.82 26.47
N ASP A 203 -1.84 -13.59 26.93
CA ASP A 203 -0.81 -12.82 26.27
C ASP A 203 -1.35 -11.47 25.76
N SER A 204 -0.80 -10.95 24.66
CA SER A 204 -1.24 -9.69 24.05
C SER A 204 -2.68 -9.80 23.53
N ILE A 205 -3.59 -9.00 24.09
CA ILE A 205 -5.03 -9.08 23.76
C ILE A 205 -5.38 -8.64 22.34
N GLY A 206 -4.53 -7.85 21.70
CA GLY A 206 -4.78 -7.27 20.39
C GLY A 206 -5.86 -6.17 20.40
N ILE A 207 -6.10 -5.41 21.46
CA ILE A 207 -7.10 -4.34 21.35
C ILE A 207 -6.53 -3.21 20.48
N ALA A 208 -7.12 -3.02 19.30
CA ALA A 208 -6.75 -1.94 18.38
C ALA A 208 -7.74 -0.79 18.54
N LEU A 209 -7.25 0.35 19.02
CA LEU A 209 -8.00 1.58 19.19
C LEU A 209 -7.53 2.65 18.18
N PRO A 210 -8.38 3.62 17.82
CA PRO A 210 -8.02 4.67 16.87
C PRO A 210 -6.71 5.38 17.25
N THR A 211 -5.84 5.62 16.27
CA THR A 211 -4.56 6.31 16.46
C THR A 211 -4.70 7.73 15.94
N THR A 212 -4.28 8.72 16.74
CA THR A 212 -4.26 10.14 16.35
C THR A 212 -2.81 10.65 16.44
N SER A 213 -2.53 11.79 15.79
CA SER A 213 -1.24 12.48 15.91
C SER A 213 -1.04 13.10 17.29
N ASP A 214 -2.11 13.29 18.07
CA ASP A 214 -2.07 13.81 19.42
C ASP A 214 -1.76 12.69 20.44
N PRO A 215 -0.59 12.75 21.12
CA PRO A 215 -0.21 11.77 22.13
C PRO A 215 -1.14 11.72 23.34
N ALA A 216 -2.06 12.67 23.55
CA ALA A 216 -3.04 12.66 24.65
C ALA A 216 -4.32 11.87 24.33
N THR A 217 -4.63 11.67 23.04
CA THR A 217 -5.89 11.05 22.59
C THR A 217 -5.68 9.75 21.81
N THR A 218 -4.47 9.49 21.32
CA THR A 218 -4.16 8.28 20.57
C THR A 218 -4.39 7.01 21.40
N ARG A 219 -5.03 6.00 20.80
CA ARG A 219 -5.35 4.69 21.40
C ARG A 219 -6.12 4.77 22.74
N ALA A 220 -6.99 5.76 22.88
CA ALA A 220 -7.87 5.90 24.03
C ALA A 220 -9.22 5.17 23.80
N PRO A 221 -9.72 4.37 24.76
CA PRO A 221 -11.02 3.72 24.64
C PRO A 221 -12.15 4.72 24.89
N ARG A 222 -13.29 4.57 24.19
CA ARG A 222 -14.52 5.32 24.52
C ARG A 222 -15.10 4.90 25.86
N SER A 223 -15.16 3.60 26.09
CA SER A 223 -15.47 2.99 27.37
C SER A 223 -14.79 1.65 27.47
N ILE A 224 -14.22 1.33 28.63
CA ILE A 224 -13.62 0.02 28.91
C ILE A 224 -14.07 -0.46 30.29
N THR A 225 -14.41 -1.73 30.40
CA THR A 225 -14.77 -2.38 31.67
C THR A 225 -13.94 -3.63 31.89
N LEU A 226 -13.28 -3.74 33.04
CA LEU A 226 -12.66 -4.97 33.51
C LEU A 226 -13.47 -5.55 34.66
N GLY A 227 -13.80 -6.83 34.58
CA GLY A 227 -14.61 -7.52 35.57
C GLY A 227 -13.94 -8.75 36.15
N PHE A 228 -14.09 -8.95 37.45
CA PHE A 228 -13.59 -10.07 38.22
C PHE A 228 -14.73 -10.70 39.02
N LYS A 229 -14.83 -12.02 38.98
CA LYS A 229 -15.71 -12.80 39.84
C LYS A 229 -14.91 -13.84 40.60
N GLY A 230 -14.92 -13.79 41.91
CA GLY A 230 -14.07 -14.64 42.74
C GLY A 230 -14.07 -14.24 44.21
N ILE A 231 -13.14 -14.80 44.98
CA ILE A 231 -12.88 -14.38 46.36
C ILE A 231 -11.79 -13.30 46.32
N LEU A 232 -12.06 -12.12 46.89
CA LEU A 232 -11.09 -11.04 46.94
C LEU A 232 -9.96 -11.36 47.94
N PRO A 233 -8.69 -11.10 47.59
CA PRO A 233 -7.56 -11.31 48.49
C PRO A 233 -7.55 -10.24 49.59
N THR A 234 -6.80 -10.51 50.67
CA THR A 234 -6.55 -9.54 51.75
C THR A 234 -5.31 -8.70 51.54
N ASP A 235 -4.46 -9.09 50.58
CA ASP A 235 -3.27 -8.36 50.16
C ASP A 235 -3.53 -7.69 48.80
N GLU A 236 -2.75 -6.65 48.48
CA GLU A 236 -2.80 -6.01 47.18
C GLU A 236 -2.34 -6.99 46.08
N ALA A 237 -3.22 -7.25 45.12
CA ALA A 237 -2.94 -8.17 44.01
C ALA A 237 -3.75 -7.82 42.75
N PRO A 238 -3.18 -8.00 41.55
CA PRO A 238 -3.88 -7.76 40.29
C PRO A 238 -5.00 -8.80 40.12
N LEU A 239 -6.25 -8.33 40.09
CA LEU A 239 -7.41 -9.19 39.86
C LEU A 239 -7.63 -9.39 38.37
N VAL A 240 -7.59 -8.31 37.60
CA VAL A 240 -7.58 -8.31 36.13
C VAL A 240 -6.78 -7.09 35.67
N SER A 241 -5.70 -7.32 34.93
CA SER A 241 -4.79 -6.27 34.49
C SER A 241 -4.70 -6.23 32.97
N LEU A 242 -4.76 -5.01 32.41
CA LEU A 242 -4.29 -4.71 31.06
C LEU A 242 -3.07 -3.80 31.18
N TYR A 243 -1.90 -4.31 30.86
CA TYR A 243 -0.66 -3.57 31.09
C TYR A 243 0.37 -3.73 29.97
N GLU A 244 0.93 -2.60 29.54
CA GLU A 244 2.16 -2.50 28.77
C GLU A 244 3.11 -1.51 29.49
N TYR A 245 4.37 -1.92 29.63
CA TYR A 245 5.38 -1.12 30.31
C TYR A 245 5.63 0.21 29.59
N ASP A 246 5.72 1.31 30.35
CA ASP A 246 5.90 2.71 29.91
C ASP A 246 4.87 3.29 28.92
N GLU A 247 3.94 2.48 28.42
CA GLU A 247 2.97 2.88 27.42
C GLU A 247 1.58 3.13 28.03
N GLY A 248 1.01 2.16 28.76
CA GLY A 248 -0.33 2.30 29.31
C GLY A 248 -0.78 1.16 30.25
N GLU A 249 -1.68 1.50 31.17
CA GLU A 249 -2.26 0.54 32.14
C GLU A 249 -3.74 0.86 32.36
N PHE A 250 -4.57 -0.18 32.45
CA PHE A 250 -5.88 -0.14 33.08
C PHE A 250 -6.10 -1.46 33.81
N SER A 251 -6.03 -1.45 35.14
CA SER A 251 -5.94 -2.67 35.93
C SER A 251 -6.78 -2.59 37.20
N LEU A 252 -7.61 -3.61 37.45
CA LEU A 252 -8.36 -3.79 38.69
C LEU A 252 -7.54 -4.60 39.69
N TYR A 253 -7.34 -4.06 40.89
CA TYR A 253 -6.56 -4.66 41.97
C TYR A 253 -7.41 -4.91 43.23
N GLY A 254 -7.09 -5.97 43.97
CA GLY A 254 -7.47 -6.08 45.37
C GLY A 254 -6.66 -5.08 46.18
N ASP A 255 -7.24 -4.53 47.25
CA ASP A 255 -6.56 -3.56 48.11
C ASP A 255 -6.19 -4.19 49.47
N TRP A 256 -5.18 -3.63 50.14
CA TRP A 256 -4.78 -4.03 51.49
C TRP A 256 -5.82 -3.62 52.55
N GLN A 257 -6.71 -2.64 52.27
CA GLN A 257 -7.86 -2.34 53.09
C GLN A 257 -8.98 -3.35 52.84
N ALA A 258 -9.39 -4.05 53.90
CA ALA A 258 -10.45 -5.04 53.83
C ALA A 258 -11.75 -4.44 53.26
N GLY A 259 -12.33 -5.14 52.29
CA GLY A 259 -13.58 -4.76 51.65
C GLY A 259 -13.52 -3.60 50.66
N GLN A 260 -12.34 -3.30 50.10
CA GLN A 260 -12.13 -2.31 49.04
C GLN A 260 -11.34 -2.91 47.86
N VAL A 261 -11.44 -2.28 46.69
CA VAL A 261 -10.61 -2.55 45.50
C VAL A 261 -10.12 -1.24 44.89
N THR A 262 -9.04 -1.31 44.13
CA THR A 262 -8.43 -0.16 43.46
C THR A 262 -8.36 -0.36 41.96
N VAL A 263 -8.22 0.73 41.22
CA VAL A 263 -7.90 0.71 39.80
C VAL A 263 -6.65 1.54 39.54
N HIS A 264 -5.70 0.94 38.83
CA HIS A 264 -4.46 1.59 38.40
C HIS A 264 -4.62 1.99 36.94
N ILE A 265 -4.33 3.25 36.63
CA ILE A 265 -4.49 3.82 35.29
C ILE A 265 -3.21 4.53 34.88
N ARG A 266 -2.68 4.23 33.69
CA ARG A 266 -1.45 4.87 33.15
C ARG A 266 -1.56 5.26 31.68
N ARG A 267 -0.78 6.27 31.30
CA ARG A 267 -0.53 6.71 29.92
C ARG A 267 0.84 7.38 29.80
N ASN A 268 1.77 6.85 28.99
CA ASN A 268 3.04 7.49 28.65
C ASN A 268 3.75 8.16 29.85
N GLY A 269 3.90 7.44 30.97
CA GLY A 269 4.49 7.95 32.21
C GLY A 269 3.57 8.75 33.15
N GLN A 270 2.33 9.07 32.77
CA GLN A 270 1.28 9.54 33.69
C GLN A 270 0.62 8.36 34.39
N SER A 271 0.24 8.53 35.66
CA SER A 271 -0.40 7.47 36.46
C SER A 271 -1.37 8.03 37.50
N ASP A 272 -2.45 7.31 37.78
CA ASP A 272 -3.39 7.60 38.86
C ASP A 272 -3.91 6.29 39.48
N ILE A 273 -4.35 6.36 40.75
CA ILE A 273 -4.92 5.24 41.50
C ILE A 273 -6.22 5.71 42.14
N LEU A 274 -7.33 5.05 41.81
CA LEU A 274 -8.65 5.35 42.37
C LEU A 274 -9.15 4.17 43.21
N TYR A 275 -9.97 4.49 44.22
CA TYR A 275 -10.42 3.52 45.24
C TYR A 275 -11.94 3.35 45.18
N SER A 276 -12.42 2.11 45.32
CA SER A 276 -13.86 1.84 45.42
C SER A 276 -14.46 2.34 46.74
N ALA A 277 -15.79 2.32 46.86
CA ALA A 277 -16.41 2.36 48.18
C ALA A 277 -16.02 1.13 49.03
N THR A 278 -16.16 1.21 50.36
CA THR A 278 -15.94 0.08 51.28
C THR A 278 -17.18 -0.81 51.39
N GLY A 279 -17.02 -2.11 51.66
CA GLY A 279 -18.13 -3.04 51.95
C GLY A 279 -18.18 -4.30 51.08
N LEU A 280 -17.06 -4.64 50.43
CA LEU A 280 -16.86 -5.91 49.73
C LEU A 280 -16.45 -7.01 50.72
N SER A 281 -16.68 -8.26 50.35
CA SER A 281 -16.28 -9.44 51.14
C SER A 281 -14.96 -10.05 50.63
N ASN A 282 -14.02 -10.28 51.54
CA ASN A 282 -12.79 -11.05 51.26
C ASN A 282 -12.98 -12.56 51.53
N SER A 283 -14.15 -12.99 52.01
CA SER A 283 -14.44 -14.41 52.34
C SER A 283 -15.58 -15.01 51.52
N SER A 284 -16.33 -14.19 50.79
CA SER A 284 -17.45 -14.60 49.94
C SER A 284 -17.16 -14.22 48.51
N GLN A 285 -17.84 -14.88 47.57
CA GLN A 285 -17.68 -14.56 46.16
C GLN A 285 -18.25 -13.17 45.87
N GLU A 286 -17.41 -12.29 45.32
CA GLU A 286 -17.78 -10.99 44.80
C GLU A 286 -17.83 -11.03 43.27
N ASP A 287 -18.67 -10.15 42.71
CA ASP A 287 -18.77 -9.87 41.28
C ASP A 287 -18.56 -8.36 41.13
N ILE A 288 -17.34 -7.99 40.79
CA ILE A 288 -16.89 -6.60 40.77
C ILE A 288 -16.33 -6.24 39.42
N ALA A 289 -16.45 -4.97 39.06
CA ALA A 289 -15.85 -4.44 37.85
C ALA A 289 -15.40 -3.00 38.06
N VAL A 290 -14.54 -2.51 37.17
CA VAL A 290 -14.26 -1.10 37.01
C VAL A 290 -14.51 -0.69 35.57
N ARG A 291 -15.21 0.42 35.38
CA ARG A 291 -15.56 1.00 34.08
C ARG A 291 -14.96 2.39 33.96
N TYR A 292 -14.27 2.66 32.86
CA TYR A 292 -13.90 4.01 32.43
C TYR A 292 -14.85 4.45 31.31
N ASP A 293 -15.29 5.71 31.34
CA ASP A 293 -16.06 6.39 30.31
C ASP A 293 -15.35 7.68 29.90
N ASP A 294 -15.09 7.83 28.60
CA ASP A 294 -14.35 8.96 28.05
C ASP A 294 -15.12 10.29 28.16
N ASN A 295 -14.40 11.39 28.31
CA ASN A 295 -14.91 12.73 28.03
C ASN A 295 -14.47 13.15 26.62
N PRO A 296 -15.37 13.14 25.61
CA PRO A 296 -14.97 13.39 24.22
C PRO A 296 -14.42 14.81 23.98
N THR A 297 -14.82 15.79 24.80
CA THR A 297 -14.48 17.21 24.63
C THR A 297 -13.43 17.71 25.61
N GLY A 298 -12.94 16.86 26.53
CA GLY A 298 -12.01 17.24 27.59
C GLY A 298 -10.86 16.26 27.78
N ALA A 299 -9.95 16.60 28.69
CA ALA A 299 -8.89 15.70 29.11
C ALA A 299 -9.45 14.61 30.05
N GLY A 300 -9.13 13.35 29.77
CA GLY A 300 -9.54 12.20 30.58
C GLY A 300 -11.02 11.83 30.49
N GLY A 301 -11.60 11.45 31.63
CA GLY A 301 -12.92 10.82 31.69
C GLY A 301 -13.37 10.51 33.11
N THR A 302 -14.31 9.58 33.24
CA THR A 302 -14.91 9.18 34.52
C THR A 302 -14.73 7.69 34.76
N VAL A 303 -14.40 7.30 35.98
CA VAL A 303 -14.22 5.93 36.43
C VAL A 303 -15.32 5.57 37.43
N THR A 304 -15.97 4.43 37.21
CA THR A 304 -17.04 3.91 38.05
C THR A 304 -16.73 2.47 38.45
N PHE A 305 -16.69 2.20 39.75
CA PHE A 305 -16.65 0.83 40.26
C PHE A 305 -18.04 0.22 40.21
N LEU A 306 -18.14 -1.06 39.88
CA LEU A 306 -19.39 -1.80 39.75
C LEU A 306 -19.38 -2.99 40.71
N ARG A 307 -20.52 -3.28 41.33
CA ARG A 307 -20.79 -4.52 42.07
C ARG A 307 -22.08 -5.13 41.54
N ASN A 308 -22.02 -6.40 41.11
CA ASN A 308 -23.13 -7.07 40.41
C ASN A 308 -23.65 -6.26 39.20
N GLY A 309 -22.76 -5.58 38.48
CA GLY A 309 -23.09 -4.76 37.31
C GLY A 309 -23.71 -3.39 37.59
N VAL A 310 -23.89 -3.00 38.87
CA VAL A 310 -24.45 -1.70 39.27
C VAL A 310 -23.35 -0.84 39.92
N ALA A 311 -23.42 0.48 39.74
CA ALA A 311 -22.47 1.42 40.34
C ALA A 311 -22.31 1.21 41.86
N PHE A 312 -21.07 1.09 42.30
CA PHE A 312 -20.66 0.87 43.68
C PHE A 312 -19.79 2.04 44.16
N GLY A 313 -20.48 3.08 44.63
CA GLY A 313 -19.88 4.38 44.97
C GLY A 313 -20.08 5.42 43.87
N PRO A 314 -19.73 6.69 44.15
CA PRO A 314 -19.83 7.76 43.17
C PRO A 314 -18.79 7.61 42.05
N PRO A 315 -19.10 8.03 40.81
CA PRO A 315 -18.11 8.13 39.74
C PRO A 315 -16.99 9.11 40.11
N GLN A 316 -15.76 8.79 39.69
CA GLN A 316 -14.55 9.56 40.00
C GLN A 316 -13.89 10.04 38.72
N THR A 317 -13.47 11.31 38.66
CA THR A 317 -12.86 11.90 37.46
C THR A 317 -11.37 11.60 37.39
N ILE A 318 -10.85 11.38 36.18
CA ILE A 318 -9.41 11.29 35.90
C ILE A 318 -8.99 12.36 34.89
N ALA A 319 -7.79 12.93 35.06
CA ALA A 319 -7.31 14.07 34.27
C ALA A 319 -6.73 13.71 32.88
N PHE A 320 -6.53 12.42 32.58
CA PHE A 320 -5.96 11.95 31.32
C PHE A 320 -6.65 10.67 30.84
N LYS A 321 -6.58 10.39 29.54
CA LYS A 321 -7.24 9.24 28.91
C LYS A 321 -6.35 7.99 29.03
N PRO A 322 -6.84 6.84 29.55
CA PRO A 322 -6.06 5.61 29.55
C PRO A 322 -5.63 5.24 28.13
N LYS A 323 -4.46 4.62 28.00
CA LYS A 323 -3.96 4.10 26.73
C LYS A 323 -3.98 2.57 26.78
N ILE A 324 -4.66 1.96 25.83
CA ILE A 324 -4.64 0.51 25.64
C ILE A 324 -4.01 0.24 24.29
N THR A 325 -2.93 -0.52 24.30
CA THR A 325 -2.22 -0.89 23.07
C THR A 325 -2.56 -2.32 22.68
N PRO A 326 -2.32 -2.70 21.42
CA PRO A 326 -2.53 -4.07 20.98
C PRO A 326 -1.67 -5.10 21.73
N VAL A 327 -0.52 -4.68 22.26
CA VAL A 327 0.45 -5.55 22.96
C VAL A 327 0.23 -5.62 24.47
N ALA A 328 -0.71 -4.86 25.03
CA ALA A 328 -1.06 -4.95 26.44
C ALA A 328 -1.46 -6.39 26.81
N LEU A 329 -0.87 -6.90 27.88
CA LEU A 329 -1.14 -8.27 28.34
C LEU A 329 -2.39 -8.28 29.21
N LEU A 330 -3.31 -9.23 28.97
CA LEU A 330 -4.42 -9.51 29.88
C LEU A 330 -4.04 -10.60 30.85
N GLU A 331 -3.90 -10.21 32.12
CA GLU A 331 -3.44 -11.10 33.17
C GLU A 331 -4.34 -11.05 34.42
N CYS A 332 -4.32 -12.14 35.18
CA CYS A 332 -4.95 -12.25 36.50
C CYS A 332 -3.96 -12.88 37.47
N ASN A 333 -3.76 -12.26 38.63
CA ASN A 333 -2.73 -12.59 39.64
C ASN A 333 -1.28 -12.33 39.21
N ALA A 334 -1.07 -11.61 38.09
CA ALA A 334 0.20 -11.01 37.69
C ALA A 334 -0.06 -9.71 36.92
N SER A 335 1.00 -8.92 36.74
CA SER A 335 1.03 -7.81 35.78
C SER A 335 2.38 -7.77 35.05
N LEU A 336 2.35 -7.84 33.72
CA LEU A 336 3.52 -8.03 32.85
C LEU A 336 4.36 -9.27 33.22
N GLY A 337 3.71 -10.38 33.58
CA GLY A 337 4.37 -11.60 34.07
C GLY A 337 5.08 -11.45 35.43
N ASN A 338 5.03 -10.27 36.06
CA ASN A 338 5.57 -10.06 37.39
C ASN A 338 4.63 -10.67 38.43
N THR A 339 5.17 -11.60 39.23
CA THR A 339 4.42 -12.33 40.27
C THR A 339 4.77 -11.88 41.68
N ALA A 340 5.56 -10.81 41.85
CA ALA A 340 5.99 -10.33 43.17
C ALA A 340 4.81 -9.99 44.11
N ASN A 341 3.72 -9.49 43.56
CA ASN A 341 2.45 -9.18 44.23
C ASN A 341 1.35 -10.24 44.00
N SER A 342 1.71 -11.42 43.48
CA SER A 342 0.76 -12.52 43.36
C SER A 342 0.42 -13.11 44.73
N VAL A 343 -0.81 -13.61 44.86
CA VAL A 343 -1.37 -14.14 46.11
C VAL A 343 -2.05 -15.48 45.87
N ASN A 344 -2.56 -16.11 46.93
CA ASN A 344 -3.48 -17.23 46.78
C ASN A 344 -4.85 -16.66 46.37
N LEU A 345 -5.24 -16.85 45.11
CA LEU A 345 -6.44 -16.24 44.53
C LEU A 345 -7.44 -17.30 44.07
N SER A 346 -8.73 -17.11 44.36
CA SER A 346 -9.81 -18.00 43.90
C SER A 346 -10.68 -17.28 42.87
N VAL A 347 -10.61 -17.72 41.62
CA VAL A 347 -11.18 -17.05 40.44
C VAL A 347 -12.28 -17.91 39.83
N LYS A 348 -13.44 -17.31 39.55
CA LYS A 348 -14.54 -17.93 38.82
C LYS A 348 -14.64 -17.41 37.40
N GLU A 349 -14.48 -16.11 37.23
CA GLU A 349 -14.67 -15.44 35.95
C GLU A 349 -13.79 -14.20 35.88
N ILE A 350 -13.23 -13.94 34.70
CA ILE A 350 -12.69 -12.62 34.36
C ILE A 350 -13.32 -12.16 33.05
N SER A 351 -13.57 -10.86 32.91
CA SER A 351 -14.18 -10.30 31.71
C SER A 351 -13.56 -8.97 31.33
N ILE A 352 -13.59 -8.72 30.03
CA ILE A 352 -13.23 -7.44 29.43
C ILE A 352 -14.36 -7.02 28.51
N LYS A 353 -14.79 -5.76 28.62
CA LYS A 353 -15.78 -5.16 27.73
C LYS A 353 -15.27 -3.83 27.21
N LEU A 354 -15.54 -3.56 25.94
CA LEU A 354 -15.11 -2.34 25.26
C LEU A 354 -16.29 -1.77 24.47
N GLU A 355 -16.52 -0.47 24.58
CA GLU A 355 -17.43 0.23 23.66
C GLU A 355 -16.67 0.59 22.39
N VAL A 356 -17.13 0.06 21.27
CA VAL A 356 -16.63 0.37 19.93
C VAL A 356 -17.75 1.03 19.11
N LEU A 357 -17.38 1.84 18.13
CA LEU A 357 -18.36 2.32 17.15
C LEU A 357 -18.61 1.24 16.11
N ALA A 358 -19.86 0.82 15.96
CA ALA A 358 -20.30 -0.02 14.87
C ALA A 358 -21.17 0.79 13.92
N ASP A 359 -20.91 0.66 12.62
CA ASP A 359 -21.72 1.27 11.58
C ASP A 359 -23.08 0.56 11.51
N VAL A 360 -24.14 1.28 11.90
CA VAL A 360 -25.52 0.79 11.78
C VAL A 360 -26.13 1.40 10.53
N GLU A 361 -26.58 0.53 9.63
CA GLU A 361 -27.23 0.94 8.41
C GLU A 361 -28.74 1.10 8.62
N SER A 362 -29.28 2.20 8.11
CA SER A 362 -30.72 2.41 7.99
C SER A 362 -31.06 2.83 6.56
N PHE A 363 -32.29 2.56 6.14
CA PHE A 363 -32.76 2.82 4.77
C PHE A 363 -34.03 3.65 4.83
N THR A 364 -34.00 4.85 4.27
CA THR A 364 -35.15 5.78 4.25
C THR A 364 -35.72 5.90 2.83
N PRO A 365 -37.04 5.76 2.61
CA PRO A 365 -37.64 5.90 1.29
C PRO A 365 -37.30 7.22 0.60
N VAL A 366 -37.09 7.17 -0.72
CA VAL A 366 -36.82 8.34 -1.58
C VAL A 366 -37.83 8.36 -2.72
N SER A 367 -38.45 9.52 -2.96
CA SER A 367 -39.38 9.77 -4.06
C SER A 367 -38.77 10.71 -5.10
N SER A 368 -39.40 10.83 -6.28
CA SER A 368 -39.03 11.84 -7.26
C SER A 368 -39.03 13.25 -6.67
N GLY A 369 -38.06 14.08 -7.05
CA GLY A 369 -37.89 15.44 -6.54
C GLY A 369 -36.42 15.84 -6.36
N PRO A 370 -36.16 16.99 -5.72
CA PRO A 370 -34.81 17.47 -5.43
C PRO A 370 -34.05 16.52 -4.51
N ILE A 371 -32.78 16.25 -4.83
CA ILE A 371 -31.86 15.42 -4.06
C ILE A 371 -30.42 15.94 -4.21
N SER A 372 -29.61 15.87 -3.15
CA SER A 372 -28.21 16.27 -3.22
C SER A 372 -27.36 15.22 -3.94
N ALA A 373 -26.23 15.61 -4.53
CA ALA A 373 -25.26 14.66 -5.06
C ALA A 373 -24.79 13.63 -4.01
N ALA A 374 -24.51 14.06 -2.78
CA ALA A 374 -24.12 13.14 -1.71
C ALA A 374 -25.20 12.09 -1.40
N ASP A 375 -26.48 12.48 -1.40
CA ASP A 375 -27.58 11.53 -1.20
C ASP A 375 -27.80 10.61 -2.42
N MET A 376 -27.50 11.08 -3.64
CA MET A 376 -27.56 10.28 -4.87
C MET A 376 -26.59 9.09 -4.83
N GLU A 377 -25.37 9.28 -4.33
CA GLU A 377 -24.38 8.19 -4.17
C GLU A 377 -24.84 7.13 -3.15
N GLN A 378 -25.76 7.49 -2.25
CA GLN A 378 -26.32 6.61 -1.22
C GLN A 378 -27.64 5.96 -1.62
N LEU A 379 -28.07 6.06 -2.89
CA LEU A 379 -29.32 5.46 -3.35
C LEU A 379 -29.20 3.95 -3.60
N TYR A 380 -30.21 3.23 -3.09
CA TYR A 380 -30.40 1.80 -3.25
C TYR A 380 -31.78 1.53 -3.82
N VAL A 381 -31.87 0.49 -4.65
CA VAL A 381 -33.13 -0.11 -5.05
C VAL A 381 -33.61 -0.99 -3.91
N ASP A 382 -34.85 -0.78 -3.46
CA ASP A 382 -35.51 -1.67 -2.51
C ASP A 382 -36.36 -2.69 -3.26
N ALA A 383 -35.81 -3.90 -3.43
CA ALA A 383 -36.46 -5.02 -4.09
C ALA A 383 -36.87 -6.12 -3.11
N LEU A 384 -36.97 -5.84 -1.81
CA LEU A 384 -37.31 -6.85 -0.79
C LEU A 384 -38.68 -7.51 -1.02
N ASP A 385 -39.66 -6.74 -1.49
CA ASP A 385 -41.02 -7.24 -1.80
C ASP A 385 -41.14 -7.79 -3.24
N VAL A 386 -40.05 -7.80 -4.01
CA VAL A 386 -40.03 -8.33 -5.38
C VAL A 386 -39.61 -9.79 -5.34
N SER A 387 -40.51 -10.70 -5.72
CA SER A 387 -40.26 -12.15 -5.67
C SER A 387 -39.85 -12.77 -7.02
N THR A 388 -39.94 -12.00 -8.12
CA THR A 388 -39.61 -12.48 -9.47
C THR A 388 -38.83 -11.41 -10.25
N PRO A 389 -37.96 -11.79 -11.20
CA PRO A 389 -37.27 -10.82 -12.04
C PRO A 389 -38.22 -9.84 -12.75
N GLN A 390 -37.80 -8.59 -12.90
CA GLN A 390 -38.52 -7.52 -13.56
C GLN A 390 -37.70 -6.93 -14.72
N SER A 391 -38.39 -6.47 -15.76
CA SER A 391 -37.78 -5.76 -16.88
C SER A 391 -37.15 -4.43 -16.42
N ALA A 392 -36.26 -3.88 -17.25
CA ALA A 392 -35.59 -2.62 -17.01
C ALA A 392 -36.57 -1.48 -16.68
N LYS A 393 -36.26 -0.70 -15.64
CA LYS A 393 -36.95 0.54 -15.27
C LYS A 393 -35.96 1.69 -15.26
N LEU A 394 -36.35 2.80 -15.88
CA LEU A 394 -35.45 3.94 -16.08
C LEU A 394 -35.59 4.94 -14.93
N VAL A 395 -34.55 5.08 -14.12
CA VAL A 395 -34.36 6.22 -13.21
C VAL A 395 -33.64 7.31 -13.99
N SER A 396 -34.02 8.57 -13.80
CA SER A 396 -33.28 9.69 -14.40
C SER A 396 -33.02 10.80 -13.40
N TYR A 397 -31.96 11.58 -13.63
CA TYR A 397 -31.65 12.73 -12.82
C TYR A 397 -31.12 13.88 -13.69
N THR A 398 -31.50 15.11 -13.34
CA THR A 398 -31.08 16.32 -14.07
C THR A 398 -30.58 17.37 -13.08
N PRO A 399 -29.49 18.11 -13.36
CA PRO A 399 -29.06 19.22 -12.51
C PRO A 399 -30.20 20.22 -12.26
N SER A 400 -30.37 20.71 -11.03
CA SER A 400 -31.49 21.59 -10.67
C SER A 400 -31.51 22.94 -11.41
N GLY A 401 -30.40 23.34 -12.04
CA GLY A 401 -30.29 24.53 -12.92
C GLY A 401 -30.64 24.29 -14.40
N GLY A 402 -31.04 23.09 -14.78
CA GLY A 402 -31.24 22.68 -16.18
C GLY A 402 -29.99 22.00 -16.77
N GLY A 403 -30.19 21.17 -17.79
CA GLY A 403 -29.13 20.38 -18.44
C GLY A 403 -29.66 19.11 -19.07
N THR A 404 -28.76 18.29 -19.64
CA THR A 404 -29.10 16.96 -20.15
C THR A 404 -29.40 16.02 -18.98
N ALA A 405 -30.48 15.26 -19.07
CA ALA A 405 -30.80 14.24 -18.07
C ALA A 405 -29.88 13.03 -18.24
N SER A 406 -29.35 12.53 -17.13
CA SER A 406 -28.65 11.25 -17.07
C SER A 406 -29.63 10.14 -16.69
N THR A 407 -29.39 8.93 -17.17
CA THR A 407 -30.31 7.79 -17.04
C THR A 407 -29.62 6.57 -16.44
N VAL A 408 -30.38 5.82 -15.63
CA VAL A 408 -29.98 4.56 -15.01
C VAL A 408 -31.06 3.53 -15.28
N ASN A 409 -30.76 2.54 -16.11
CA ASN A 409 -31.57 1.36 -16.35
C ASN A 409 -31.41 0.37 -15.19
N VAL A 410 -32.47 0.19 -14.41
CA VAL A 410 -32.51 -0.71 -13.26
C VAL A 410 -33.19 -2.02 -13.65
N ILE A 411 -32.47 -3.12 -13.56
CA ILE A 411 -32.98 -4.47 -13.81
C ILE A 411 -32.96 -5.26 -12.50
N ILE A 412 -34.12 -5.73 -12.05
CA ILE A 412 -34.22 -6.62 -10.89
C ILE A 412 -34.20 -8.05 -11.41
N GLY A 413 -33.07 -8.73 -11.33
CA GLY A 413 -32.82 -10.04 -11.92
C GLY A 413 -31.33 -10.28 -12.19
N PRO A 414 -30.95 -11.51 -12.57
CA PRO A 414 -29.56 -11.84 -12.85
C PRO A 414 -29.02 -11.05 -14.04
N LEU A 415 -27.70 -10.81 -14.05
CA LEU A 415 -27.02 -10.24 -15.21
C LEU A 415 -27.29 -11.08 -16.47
N ASP A 416 -27.80 -10.45 -17.52
CA ASP A 416 -27.95 -11.09 -18.83
C ASP A 416 -26.61 -11.10 -19.56
N VAL A 417 -26.13 -12.30 -19.89
CA VAL A 417 -24.87 -12.52 -20.60
C VAL A 417 -25.20 -13.14 -21.97
N PRO A 418 -24.71 -12.58 -23.09
CA PRO A 418 -24.93 -13.16 -24.41
C PRO A 418 -24.31 -14.56 -24.57
N SER A 419 -24.81 -15.32 -25.54
CA SER A 419 -24.13 -16.55 -25.98
C SER A 419 -22.76 -16.23 -26.59
N GLY A 420 -21.80 -17.16 -26.50
CA GLY A 420 -20.41 -16.94 -26.90
C GLY A 420 -19.57 -16.05 -25.95
N VAL A 421 -20.15 -15.56 -24.85
CA VAL A 421 -19.46 -14.77 -23.81
C VAL A 421 -19.33 -15.61 -22.54
N ALA A 422 -18.20 -15.50 -21.84
CA ALA A 422 -17.95 -16.25 -20.62
C ALA A 422 -19.04 -16.00 -19.56
N TYR A 423 -19.72 -17.08 -19.19
CA TYR A 423 -20.87 -17.08 -18.30
C TYR A 423 -20.58 -17.84 -17.00
N ARG A 424 -19.96 -19.02 -17.10
CA ARG A 424 -19.67 -19.86 -15.93
C ARG A 424 -18.30 -20.53 -15.99
N ALA A 425 -17.76 -20.85 -14.82
CA ALA A 425 -16.57 -21.68 -14.66
C ALA A 425 -16.91 -22.99 -13.92
N ILE A 426 -16.36 -24.09 -14.40
CA ILE A 426 -16.56 -25.44 -13.85
C ILE A 426 -15.20 -25.99 -13.42
N LEU A 427 -15.10 -26.42 -12.17
CA LEU A 427 -13.93 -27.13 -11.66
C LEU A 427 -14.06 -28.61 -12.03
N GLU A 428 -13.16 -29.11 -12.86
CA GLU A 428 -13.01 -30.55 -13.09
C GLU A 428 -12.08 -31.12 -12.02
N ASN A 429 -12.60 -31.99 -11.15
CA ASN A 429 -11.79 -32.74 -10.19
C ASN A 429 -11.14 -33.94 -10.89
N TRP A 430 -9.81 -34.01 -10.82
CA TRP A 430 -9.00 -35.08 -11.43
C TRP A 430 -8.31 -35.98 -10.40
N SER A 431 -8.71 -35.90 -9.12
CA SER A 431 -8.10 -36.69 -8.03
C SER A 431 -8.12 -38.21 -8.24
N THR A 432 -9.07 -38.73 -9.04
CA THR A 432 -9.18 -40.16 -9.38
C THR A 432 -8.45 -40.53 -10.68
N GLY A 433 -7.75 -39.60 -11.33
CA GLY A 433 -7.10 -39.79 -12.63
C GLY A 433 -7.99 -39.58 -13.86
N SER A 434 -9.26 -39.20 -13.66
CA SER A 434 -10.23 -38.89 -14.71
C SER A 434 -11.00 -37.62 -14.37
N ALA A 435 -11.46 -36.87 -15.38
CA ALA A 435 -12.28 -35.68 -15.17
C ALA A 435 -13.63 -36.02 -14.53
N VAL A 436 -13.94 -35.37 -13.41
CA VAL A 436 -15.27 -35.36 -12.79
C VAL A 436 -15.65 -33.92 -12.48
N ASP A 437 -16.70 -33.41 -13.11
CA ASP A 437 -17.20 -32.06 -12.83
C ASP A 437 -17.66 -31.95 -11.37
N HIS A 438 -17.23 -30.89 -10.69
CA HIS A 438 -17.71 -30.58 -9.35
C HIS A 438 -19.18 -30.09 -9.41
N ALA A 439 -20.00 -30.50 -8.44
CA ALA A 439 -21.43 -30.16 -8.43
C ALA A 439 -21.72 -28.65 -8.32
N ASN A 440 -20.87 -27.92 -7.59
CA ASN A 440 -20.96 -26.47 -7.46
C ASN A 440 -20.35 -25.78 -8.70
N VAL A 441 -21.19 -25.38 -9.65
CA VAL A 441 -20.78 -24.60 -10.83
C VAL A 441 -20.77 -23.10 -10.52
N LEU A 442 -19.71 -22.40 -10.93
CA LEU A 442 -19.53 -20.97 -10.68
C LEU A 442 -20.20 -20.14 -11.78
N VAL A 443 -21.48 -19.84 -11.63
CA VAL A 443 -22.23 -18.94 -12.55
C VAL A 443 -21.92 -17.48 -12.22
N MET A 444 -21.19 -16.80 -13.10
CA MET A 444 -20.54 -15.50 -12.84
C MET A 444 -21.42 -14.29 -13.22
N THR A 445 -22.62 -14.22 -12.62
CA THR A 445 -23.65 -13.21 -12.96
C THR A 445 -24.20 -12.44 -11.76
N ARG A 446 -23.63 -12.59 -10.56
CA ARG A 446 -24.05 -11.85 -9.37
C ARG A 446 -23.17 -10.62 -9.18
N PRO A 447 -23.61 -9.40 -9.51
CA PRO A 447 -22.79 -8.22 -9.31
C PRO A 447 -22.53 -7.98 -7.82
N THR A 448 -21.28 -7.72 -7.47
CA THR A 448 -20.87 -7.25 -6.13
C THR A 448 -20.56 -5.76 -6.14
N ARG A 449 -20.02 -5.26 -7.26
CA ARG A 449 -19.84 -3.84 -7.55
C ARG A 449 -20.13 -3.59 -9.03
N GLN A 450 -20.73 -2.44 -9.31
CA GLN A 450 -21.23 -2.06 -10.63
C GLN A 450 -20.81 -0.63 -10.94
N ASN A 451 -20.73 -0.29 -12.23
CA ASN A 451 -20.30 1.02 -12.70
C ASN A 451 -18.96 1.46 -12.07
N CYS A 452 -18.08 0.50 -11.83
CA CYS A 452 -16.78 0.78 -11.25
C CYS A 452 -15.94 1.53 -12.27
N GLN A 453 -15.19 2.51 -11.80
CA GLN A 453 -14.33 3.34 -12.63
C GLN A 453 -13.12 3.81 -11.83
N PHE A 454 -12.05 4.15 -12.54
CA PHE A 454 -10.93 4.84 -11.92
C PHE A 454 -11.33 6.27 -11.55
N GLU A 455 -10.76 6.78 -10.46
CA GLU A 455 -10.95 8.17 -10.01
C GLU A 455 -10.09 9.17 -10.80
N ASP A 456 -9.07 8.69 -11.50
CA ASP A 456 -8.27 9.51 -12.40
C ASP A 456 -9.08 9.92 -13.63
N ALA A 457 -9.29 11.23 -13.82
CA ALA A 457 -10.06 11.76 -14.95
C ALA A 457 -9.52 11.29 -16.32
N THR A 458 -8.19 11.21 -16.48
CA THR A 458 -7.60 10.76 -17.75
C THR A 458 -7.85 9.27 -18.00
N LEU A 459 -7.63 8.40 -17.01
CA LEU A 459 -7.91 6.98 -17.17
C LEU A 459 -9.42 6.72 -17.34
N ARG A 460 -10.26 7.38 -16.55
CA ARG A 460 -11.73 7.30 -16.61
C ARG A 460 -12.25 7.63 -18.00
N ALA A 461 -11.84 8.78 -18.57
CA ALA A 461 -12.29 9.20 -19.89
C ALA A 461 -11.87 8.24 -21.03
N ASN A 462 -10.88 7.39 -20.80
CA ASN A 462 -10.32 6.51 -21.84
C ASN A 462 -10.57 5.02 -21.62
N GLN A 463 -11.22 4.64 -20.51
CA GLN A 463 -11.51 3.25 -20.14
C GLN A 463 -13.01 3.07 -19.86
N PRO A 464 -13.65 2.00 -20.36
CA PRO A 464 -15.04 1.71 -20.00
C PRO A 464 -15.18 1.40 -18.51
N MET A 465 -16.35 1.72 -17.94
CA MET A 465 -16.73 1.22 -16.63
C MET A 465 -16.70 -0.31 -16.61
N TRP A 466 -16.40 -0.88 -15.45
CA TRP A 466 -16.42 -2.33 -15.25
C TRP A 466 -17.43 -2.75 -14.19
N MET A 467 -17.75 -4.04 -14.22
CA MET A 467 -18.57 -4.72 -13.24
C MET A 467 -17.77 -5.86 -12.62
N GLU A 468 -17.82 -5.97 -11.30
CA GLU A 468 -17.26 -7.06 -10.51
C GLU A 468 -18.39 -8.04 -10.20
N CYS A 469 -18.23 -9.30 -10.60
CA CYS A 469 -19.23 -10.35 -10.44
C CYS A 469 -18.68 -11.53 -9.63
N LEU A 470 -19.47 -11.95 -8.65
CA LEU A 470 -19.26 -13.18 -7.89
C LEU A 470 -20.11 -14.33 -8.45
N PRO A 471 -19.83 -15.58 -8.06
CA PRO A 471 -20.70 -16.70 -8.34
C PRO A 471 -22.08 -16.53 -7.68
N GLN A 472 -23.13 -17.01 -8.34
CA GLN A 472 -24.50 -17.08 -7.80
C GLN A 472 -24.63 -18.11 -6.65
N GLY A 473 -23.80 -19.16 -6.67
CA GLY A 473 -23.86 -20.27 -5.70
C GLY A 473 -22.59 -20.41 -4.84
N PRO A 474 -22.53 -21.46 -4.00
CA PRO A 474 -21.33 -21.78 -3.23
C PRO A 474 -20.17 -22.14 -4.15
N VAL A 475 -18.95 -21.95 -3.67
CA VAL A 475 -17.73 -22.35 -4.39
C VAL A 475 -17.44 -23.85 -4.23
N PRO A 476 -16.74 -24.49 -5.18
CA PRO A 476 -16.20 -25.82 -4.97
C PRO A 476 -15.27 -25.89 -3.77
N VAL A 477 -15.37 -26.96 -2.99
CA VAL A 477 -14.47 -27.25 -1.88
C VAL A 477 -13.98 -28.68 -2.01
N VAL A 478 -12.67 -28.87 -2.12
CA VAL A 478 -12.04 -30.20 -2.15
C VAL A 478 -10.92 -30.23 -1.13
N SER A 479 -10.92 -31.22 -0.24
CA SER A 479 -9.88 -31.40 0.79
C SER A 479 -9.62 -30.15 1.64
N ASN A 480 -10.68 -29.45 2.07
CA ASN A 480 -10.63 -28.18 2.82
C ASN A 480 -9.96 -27.00 2.07
N ILE A 481 -9.89 -27.07 0.75
CA ILE A 481 -9.47 -25.96 -0.11
C ILE A 481 -10.70 -25.45 -0.85
N ALA A 482 -10.97 -24.16 -0.73
CA ALA A 482 -12.01 -23.46 -1.46
C ALA A 482 -11.45 -22.89 -2.77
N TYR A 483 -12.21 -23.06 -3.85
CA TYR A 483 -11.84 -22.71 -5.23
C TYR A 483 -12.68 -21.53 -5.70
N TYR A 484 -12.19 -20.31 -5.49
CA TYR A 484 -12.86 -19.07 -5.80
C TYR A 484 -12.69 -18.65 -7.26
N CYS A 485 -13.66 -17.90 -7.77
CA CYS A 485 -13.56 -17.18 -9.02
C CYS A 485 -14.30 -15.85 -8.88
N GLU A 486 -13.73 -14.79 -9.41
CA GLU A 486 -14.37 -13.48 -9.58
C GLU A 486 -14.26 -13.06 -11.05
N ALA A 487 -15.33 -12.50 -11.60
CA ALA A 487 -15.41 -12.09 -12.98
C ALA A 487 -15.41 -10.57 -13.09
N ILE A 488 -14.53 -10.05 -13.93
CA ILE A 488 -14.44 -8.63 -14.25
C ILE A 488 -14.93 -8.45 -15.69
N ARG A 489 -15.99 -7.69 -15.85
CA ARG A 489 -16.64 -7.44 -17.14
C ARG A 489 -16.46 -5.97 -17.51
N ILE A 490 -15.81 -5.69 -18.62
CA ILE A 490 -15.50 -4.32 -19.08
C ILE A 490 -15.63 -4.26 -20.61
N GLY A 491 -16.69 -3.59 -21.07
CA GLY A 491 -17.07 -3.63 -22.49
C GLY A 491 -17.23 -5.07 -22.98
N SER A 492 -16.51 -5.44 -24.05
CA SER A 492 -16.47 -6.79 -24.60
C SER A 492 -15.41 -7.72 -23.97
N TYR A 493 -14.53 -7.17 -23.13
CA TYR A 493 -13.49 -7.94 -22.44
C TYR A 493 -14.03 -8.50 -21.13
N VAL A 494 -13.78 -9.79 -20.92
CA VAL A 494 -14.12 -10.50 -19.68
C VAL A 494 -12.87 -11.19 -19.17
N GLN A 495 -12.61 -11.00 -17.88
CA GLN A 495 -11.55 -11.67 -17.16
C GLN A 495 -12.16 -12.49 -16.05
N PHE A 496 -11.73 -13.75 -15.92
CA PHE A 496 -11.97 -14.56 -14.73
C PHE A 496 -10.68 -14.66 -13.94
N GLN A 497 -10.72 -14.26 -12.68
CA GLN A 497 -9.62 -14.42 -11.75
C GLN A 497 -9.97 -15.50 -10.73
N PHE A 498 -9.19 -16.57 -10.76
CA PHE A 498 -9.31 -17.72 -9.87
C PHE A 498 -8.42 -17.55 -8.67
N GLY A 499 -8.91 -17.96 -7.51
CA GLY A 499 -8.20 -17.89 -6.24
C GLY A 499 -8.39 -19.18 -5.45
N TYR A 500 -7.37 -19.56 -4.70
CA TYR A 500 -7.42 -20.76 -3.88
C TYR A 500 -7.10 -20.41 -2.44
N ASP A 501 -7.92 -20.87 -1.50
CA ASP A 501 -7.60 -20.69 -0.08
C ASP A 501 -8.12 -21.81 0.80
N TRP A 502 -7.62 -21.91 2.02
CA TRP A 502 -8.17 -22.84 3.00
C TRP A 502 -9.58 -22.41 3.41
N THR A 503 -10.44 -23.39 3.68
CA THR A 503 -11.72 -23.12 4.32
C THR A 503 -11.51 -22.64 5.76
N ALA A 504 -12.50 -21.93 6.31
CA ALA A 504 -12.51 -21.54 7.73
C ALA A 504 -12.38 -22.74 8.69
N ALA A 505 -12.73 -23.96 8.24
CA ALA A 505 -12.55 -25.18 9.03
C ALA A 505 -11.06 -25.58 9.14
N ALA A 506 -10.23 -25.29 8.14
CA ALA A 506 -8.79 -25.57 8.16
C ALA A 506 -7.97 -24.36 8.66
N MET A 507 -8.39 -23.13 8.35
CA MET A 507 -7.77 -21.88 8.78
C MET A 507 -8.86 -20.87 9.17
N PRO A 508 -9.28 -20.82 10.45
CA PRO A 508 -10.35 -19.92 10.89
C PRO A 508 -10.07 -18.44 10.66
N ASP A 509 -8.82 -18.01 10.83
CA ASP A 509 -8.40 -16.61 10.72
C ASP A 509 -7.87 -16.22 9.32
N ASN A 510 -8.12 -17.06 8.31
CA ASN A 510 -7.60 -16.86 6.96
C ASN A 510 -7.91 -15.45 6.39
N PRO A 511 -6.93 -14.71 5.84
CA PRO A 511 -5.57 -15.11 5.44
C PRO A 511 -4.50 -15.03 6.53
N PHE A 512 -4.87 -14.68 7.75
CA PHE A 512 -3.99 -14.69 8.92
C PHE A 512 -4.00 -16.07 9.59
N GLY A 513 -3.19 -16.23 10.63
CA GLY A 513 -3.09 -17.48 11.39
C GLY A 513 -1.96 -18.40 10.92
N ASP A 514 -1.47 -19.24 11.85
CA ASP A 514 -0.32 -20.11 11.61
C ASP A 514 -0.71 -21.30 10.70
N PRO A 515 -0.05 -21.46 9.53
CA PRO A 515 -0.32 -22.55 8.60
C PRO A 515 0.46 -23.83 8.92
N SER A 516 1.20 -23.89 10.03
CA SER A 516 1.96 -25.05 10.45
C SER A 516 1.10 -26.32 10.51
N GLY A 517 1.61 -27.41 9.94
CA GLY A 517 0.93 -28.71 9.87
C GLY A 517 -0.14 -28.86 8.79
N LYS A 518 -0.37 -27.85 7.94
CA LYS A 518 -1.42 -27.88 6.90
C LYS A 518 -0.84 -28.21 5.52
N GLU A 519 -1.59 -28.98 4.74
CA GLU A 519 -1.26 -29.30 3.34
C GLU A 519 -1.56 -28.10 2.44
N SER A 520 -0.57 -27.69 1.65
CA SER A 520 -0.64 -26.51 0.77
C SER A 520 -0.75 -26.83 -0.71
N TYR A 521 -0.66 -28.10 -1.14
CA TYR A 521 -0.90 -28.45 -2.54
C TYR A 521 -2.39 -28.62 -2.81
N MET A 522 -2.86 -28.02 -3.90
CA MET A 522 -4.20 -28.28 -4.41
C MET A 522 -4.31 -29.68 -4.99
N VAL A 523 -5.52 -30.24 -5.01
CA VAL A 523 -5.77 -31.51 -5.71
C VAL A 523 -5.60 -31.33 -7.24
N PRO A 524 -5.35 -32.42 -8.00
CA PRO A 524 -5.38 -32.37 -9.45
C PRO A 524 -6.71 -31.81 -9.98
N HIS A 525 -6.68 -30.77 -10.81
CA HIS A 525 -7.90 -30.15 -11.36
C HIS A 525 -7.69 -29.43 -12.69
N LYS A 526 -8.79 -29.12 -13.39
CA LYS A 526 -8.84 -28.17 -14.51
C LYS A 526 -9.98 -27.17 -14.31
N TRP A 527 -9.90 -26.03 -14.97
CA TRP A 527 -11.05 -25.13 -15.10
C TRP A 527 -11.57 -25.13 -16.52
N ARG A 528 -12.87 -25.39 -16.67
CA ARG A 528 -13.57 -25.26 -17.94
C ARG A 528 -14.44 -24.00 -17.90
N ILE A 529 -14.34 -23.18 -18.94
CA ILE A 529 -15.08 -21.92 -19.06
C ILE A 529 -16.09 -22.07 -20.16
N GLU A 530 -17.35 -21.80 -19.84
CA GLU A 530 -18.48 -22.00 -20.75
C GLU A 530 -19.32 -20.73 -20.88
N ASP A 531 -19.99 -20.61 -22.03
CA ASP A 531 -21.08 -19.64 -22.21
C ASP A 531 -22.40 -20.12 -21.58
N LYS A 532 -23.47 -19.35 -21.74
CA LYS A 532 -24.78 -19.70 -21.18
C LYS A 532 -25.45 -20.90 -21.83
N ASP A 533 -25.03 -21.27 -23.04
CA ASP A 533 -25.56 -22.40 -23.81
C ASP A 533 -24.72 -23.67 -23.61
N SER A 534 -23.77 -23.66 -22.67
CA SER A 534 -22.85 -24.76 -22.35
C SER A 534 -21.78 -25.02 -23.41
N ASN A 535 -21.49 -24.08 -24.31
CA ASN A 535 -20.35 -24.19 -25.21
C ASN A 535 -19.06 -23.89 -24.46
N VAL A 536 -18.05 -24.74 -24.62
CA VAL A 536 -16.73 -24.54 -24.02
C VAL A 536 -15.98 -23.45 -24.79
N LEU A 537 -15.68 -22.35 -24.10
CA LEU A 537 -14.90 -21.24 -24.63
C LEU A 537 -13.39 -21.44 -24.39
N ALA A 538 -13.03 -22.00 -23.23
CA ALA A 538 -11.65 -22.25 -22.86
C ALA A 538 -11.52 -23.35 -21.81
N THR A 539 -10.31 -23.92 -21.70
CA THR A 539 -9.92 -24.82 -20.62
C THR A 539 -8.56 -24.38 -20.08
N ILE A 540 -8.50 -24.11 -18.77
CA ILE A 540 -7.25 -23.81 -18.06
C ILE A 540 -6.65 -25.13 -17.58
N GLN A 541 -5.49 -25.46 -18.14
CA GLN A 541 -4.80 -26.73 -17.96
C GLN A 541 -3.29 -26.56 -18.18
N ARG A 542 -2.50 -27.60 -17.90
CA ARG A 542 -1.07 -27.59 -18.19
C ARG A 542 -0.81 -27.53 -19.71
N PRO A 543 0.39 -27.09 -20.14
CA PRO A 543 0.73 -27.04 -21.57
C PRO A 543 0.61 -28.38 -22.33
N ASP A 544 0.83 -29.50 -21.65
CA ASP A 544 0.68 -30.84 -22.21
C ASP A 544 -0.78 -31.35 -22.23
N GLY A 545 -1.73 -30.53 -21.78
CA GLY A 545 -3.14 -30.89 -21.66
C GLY A 545 -3.50 -31.68 -20.40
N GLY A 546 -2.56 -31.96 -19.51
CA GLY A 546 -2.84 -32.59 -18.21
C GLY A 546 -3.51 -31.63 -17.20
N PRO A 547 -4.07 -32.16 -16.09
CA PRO A 547 -4.63 -31.32 -15.04
C PRO A 547 -3.54 -30.51 -14.33
N LEU A 548 -3.91 -29.32 -13.87
CA LEU A 548 -3.13 -28.55 -12.91
C LEU A 548 -2.93 -29.43 -11.67
N ASN A 549 -1.70 -29.49 -11.14
CA ASN A 549 -1.35 -30.37 -10.01
C ASN A 549 -1.53 -31.88 -10.25
N GLY A 550 -1.47 -32.34 -11.51
CA GLY A 550 -1.53 -33.76 -11.84
C GLY A 550 -0.54 -34.63 -11.07
N ASN A 551 -0.99 -35.81 -10.64
CA ASN A 551 -0.19 -36.79 -9.89
C ASN A 551 0.97 -37.40 -10.71
N ASP A 552 0.95 -37.20 -12.02
CA ASP A 552 1.93 -37.66 -13.00
C ASP A 552 3.20 -36.81 -13.04
N ILE A 553 3.15 -35.56 -12.58
CA ILE A 553 4.32 -34.69 -12.46
C ILE A 553 4.74 -34.66 -11.01
N PRO A 554 5.96 -35.06 -10.64
CA PRO A 554 6.36 -35.11 -9.24
C PRO A 554 6.31 -33.71 -8.60
N GLY A 555 6.15 -33.65 -7.27
CA GLY A 555 6.23 -32.38 -6.54
C GLY A 555 7.59 -31.71 -6.67
N ILE A 556 8.61 -32.49 -7.02
CA ILE A 556 10.00 -32.08 -7.24
C ILE A 556 10.54 -32.72 -8.51
N PHE A 557 11.37 -32.02 -9.30
CA PHE A 557 12.07 -32.62 -10.43
C PHE A 557 12.98 -33.74 -9.97
N THR A 558 12.88 -34.87 -10.65
CA THR A 558 13.61 -36.10 -10.29
C THR A 558 14.60 -36.53 -11.37
N GLY A 559 14.74 -35.72 -12.44
CA GLY A 559 15.69 -35.96 -13.52
C GLY A 559 17.12 -35.49 -13.19
N SER A 560 18.01 -35.56 -14.18
CA SER A 560 19.41 -35.14 -14.02
C SER A 560 19.58 -33.63 -14.09
N TYR A 561 20.60 -33.12 -13.39
CA TYR A 561 21.05 -31.73 -13.47
C TYR A 561 22.35 -31.63 -14.26
N ASP A 562 22.63 -30.49 -14.87
CA ASP A 562 23.93 -30.22 -15.48
C ASP A 562 25.00 -29.91 -14.41
N GLY A 563 26.27 -29.77 -14.85
CA GLY A 563 27.39 -29.46 -13.97
C GLY A 563 27.30 -28.09 -13.25
N TYR A 564 26.27 -27.30 -13.56
CA TYR A 564 25.93 -26.02 -12.96
C TYR A 564 24.59 -26.07 -12.21
N GLY A 565 24.02 -27.25 -11.93
CA GLY A 565 22.77 -27.37 -11.16
C GLY A 565 21.50 -26.89 -11.90
N VAL A 566 21.51 -26.88 -13.23
CA VAL A 566 20.31 -26.64 -14.06
C VAL A 566 19.63 -27.96 -14.41
N ALA A 567 18.30 -28.05 -14.27
CA ALA A 567 17.54 -29.25 -14.63
C ALA A 567 17.62 -29.54 -16.14
N ILE A 568 18.08 -30.74 -16.51
CA ILE A 568 18.12 -31.20 -17.91
C ILE A 568 16.75 -31.75 -18.29
N THR A 569 15.82 -30.86 -18.62
CA THR A 569 14.47 -31.24 -19.05
C THR A 569 14.48 -31.82 -20.47
N ASN A 570 13.68 -32.85 -20.70
CA ASN A 570 13.54 -33.50 -22.01
C ASN A 570 12.10 -34.06 -22.19
N SER A 571 11.87 -34.85 -23.23
CA SER A 571 10.54 -35.44 -23.50
C SER A 571 10.09 -36.46 -22.45
N THR A 572 11.02 -37.08 -21.74
CA THR A 572 10.81 -38.05 -20.66
C THR A 572 10.82 -37.35 -19.30
N ASP A 573 11.86 -36.58 -19.01
CA ASP A 573 12.01 -35.81 -17.77
C ASP A 573 11.38 -34.42 -17.92
N LYS A 574 10.06 -34.39 -18.09
CA LYS A 574 9.30 -33.14 -18.19
C LYS A 574 9.13 -32.50 -16.82
N TRP A 575 9.05 -31.17 -16.81
CA TRP A 575 8.67 -30.42 -15.64
C TRP A 575 7.60 -29.38 -15.96
N TYR A 576 6.55 -29.37 -15.13
CA TYR A 576 5.56 -28.30 -15.07
C TYR A 576 5.39 -27.88 -13.62
N PRO A 577 5.35 -26.58 -13.31
CA PRO A 577 5.12 -26.13 -11.96
C PRO A 577 3.77 -26.62 -11.40
N ARG A 578 3.76 -26.91 -10.10
CA ARG A 578 2.56 -27.25 -9.34
C ARG A 578 2.04 -26.02 -8.58
N GLY A 579 0.73 -25.86 -8.53
CA GLY A 579 0.03 -24.80 -7.82
C GLY A 579 -0.37 -25.17 -6.39
N THR A 580 -0.53 -24.15 -5.56
CA THR A 580 -0.72 -24.29 -4.12
C THR A 580 -1.87 -23.42 -3.62
N VAL A 581 -2.30 -23.69 -2.39
CA VAL A 581 -3.25 -22.84 -1.66
C VAL A 581 -2.63 -21.45 -1.52
N ARG A 582 -3.47 -20.40 -1.61
CA ARG A 582 -3.12 -18.97 -1.65
C ARG A 582 -2.54 -18.43 -2.96
N ALA A 583 -2.48 -19.25 -4.00
CA ALA A 583 -2.17 -18.78 -5.36
C ALA A 583 -3.45 -18.40 -6.13
N GLY A 584 -3.28 -17.72 -7.27
CA GLY A 584 -4.34 -17.44 -8.22
C GLY A 584 -3.96 -17.72 -9.68
N ILE A 585 -4.96 -17.62 -10.56
CA ILE A 585 -4.82 -17.67 -12.02
C ILE A 585 -5.69 -16.58 -12.63
N ILE A 586 -5.26 -16.00 -13.75
CA ILE A 586 -6.11 -15.17 -14.57
C ILE A 586 -6.35 -15.82 -15.94
N TRP A 587 -7.62 -15.88 -16.32
CA TRP A 587 -8.04 -16.14 -17.69
C TRP A 587 -8.68 -14.89 -18.29
N ARG A 588 -8.46 -14.68 -19.59
CA ARG A 588 -8.96 -13.54 -20.35
C ARG A 588 -9.70 -14.02 -21.60
N SER A 589 -10.81 -13.37 -21.93
CA SER A 589 -11.54 -13.66 -23.17
C SER A 589 -10.78 -13.23 -24.43
N ALA A 590 -9.90 -12.24 -24.32
CA ALA A 590 -9.04 -11.72 -25.39
C ALA A 590 -7.86 -10.95 -24.79
N THR A 591 -6.97 -10.39 -25.61
CA THR A 591 -6.02 -9.35 -25.16
C THR A 591 -6.80 -8.08 -24.78
N PRO A 592 -6.56 -7.47 -23.60
CA PRO A 592 -7.23 -6.23 -23.24
C PRO A 592 -6.83 -5.10 -24.22
N PRO A 593 -7.74 -4.15 -24.55
CA PRO A 593 -7.40 -3.02 -25.41
C PRO A 593 -6.25 -2.21 -24.84
N ALA A 594 -5.25 -1.89 -25.67
CA ALA A 594 -4.09 -1.08 -25.27
C ALA A 594 -4.34 0.42 -25.43
N TYR A 595 -3.60 1.24 -24.68
CA TYR A 595 -3.43 2.65 -24.99
C TYR A 595 -2.45 2.82 -26.17
N ASP A 596 -2.63 3.88 -26.97
CA ASP A 596 -1.75 4.15 -28.09
C ASP A 596 -0.48 4.91 -27.67
N GLN A 597 0.46 5.07 -28.62
CA GLN A 597 1.73 5.75 -28.36
C GLN A 597 1.55 7.23 -27.97
N THR A 598 0.50 7.89 -28.48
CA THR A 598 0.22 9.31 -28.20
C THR A 598 -0.22 9.49 -26.75
N PHE A 599 -1.11 8.62 -26.26
CA PHE A 599 -1.51 8.56 -24.87
C PHE A 599 -0.29 8.33 -23.96
N ILE A 600 0.52 7.32 -24.27
CA ILE A 600 1.71 6.97 -23.48
C ILE A 600 2.70 8.15 -23.43
N THR A 601 2.95 8.79 -24.57
CA THR A 601 3.82 9.98 -24.68
C THR A 601 3.33 11.12 -23.78
N THR A 602 2.02 11.37 -23.78
CA THR A 602 1.44 12.52 -23.11
C THR A 602 1.37 12.31 -21.60
N HIS A 603 1.03 11.10 -21.15
CA HIS A 603 0.58 10.85 -19.78
C HIS A 603 1.51 9.98 -18.93
N LEU A 604 2.46 9.25 -19.52
CA LEU A 604 3.33 8.33 -18.78
C LEU A 604 4.79 8.82 -18.75
N PRO A 605 5.57 8.46 -17.71
CA PRO A 605 7.00 8.74 -17.67
C PRO A 605 7.75 7.87 -18.69
N ARG A 606 8.67 8.45 -19.47
CA ARG A 606 9.42 7.74 -20.51
C ARG A 606 10.92 7.97 -20.40
N TYR A 607 11.68 7.01 -20.89
CA TYR A 607 13.15 7.03 -20.84
C TYR A 607 13.76 6.57 -22.16
N ASP A 608 14.98 7.04 -22.43
CA ASP A 608 15.72 6.73 -23.65
C ASP A 608 16.33 5.32 -23.64
N VAL A 609 15.64 4.36 -24.26
CA VAL A 609 16.12 2.97 -24.38
C VAL A 609 16.93 2.69 -25.66
N THR A 610 17.47 3.72 -26.32
CA THR A 610 18.17 3.56 -27.62
C THR A 610 19.52 2.83 -27.55
N ILE A 611 20.01 2.47 -26.36
CA ILE A 611 21.18 1.59 -26.20
C ILE A 611 20.74 0.15 -26.41
N GLY A 612 20.76 -0.29 -27.68
CA GLY A 612 20.23 -1.59 -28.09
C GLY A 612 20.92 -2.81 -27.49
N TYR A 613 22.17 -2.67 -26.99
CA TYR A 613 22.92 -3.72 -26.31
C TYR A 613 22.92 -3.59 -24.76
N ALA A 614 22.10 -2.71 -24.20
CA ALA A 614 21.98 -2.56 -22.75
C ALA A 614 21.52 -3.88 -22.10
N SER A 615 22.18 -4.26 -21.00
CA SER A 615 21.89 -5.49 -20.25
C SER A 615 21.83 -6.76 -21.13
N HIS A 616 22.69 -6.85 -22.14
CA HIS A 616 22.88 -8.04 -22.99
C HIS A 616 23.79 -9.07 -22.33
N THR A 617 23.48 -9.52 -21.11
CA THR A 617 24.25 -10.58 -20.43
C THR A 617 23.33 -11.72 -19.99
N HIS A 618 23.90 -12.84 -19.54
CA HIS A 618 23.14 -14.01 -19.08
C HIS A 618 22.20 -13.72 -17.89
N TYR A 619 22.29 -12.53 -17.28
CA TYR A 619 21.38 -12.00 -16.26
C TYR A 619 20.74 -10.69 -16.74
N SER A 620 19.48 -10.44 -16.33
CA SER A 620 18.72 -9.24 -16.73
C SER A 620 18.83 -8.07 -15.76
N ASN A 621 19.24 -8.34 -14.53
CA ASN A 621 19.36 -7.37 -13.45
C ASN A 621 20.53 -7.75 -12.53
N ASN A 622 20.98 -6.84 -11.68
CA ASN A 622 22.19 -6.96 -10.88
C ASN A 622 22.12 -8.15 -9.89
N GLY A 623 22.58 -9.28 -10.38
CA GLY A 623 22.77 -10.55 -9.69
C GLY A 623 23.74 -11.41 -10.49
N PHE A 624 24.71 -12.00 -9.80
CA PHE A 624 25.59 -13.02 -10.38
C PHE A 624 24.83 -14.37 -10.42
N ASP A 625 25.41 -15.39 -11.05
CA ASP A 625 24.97 -16.76 -10.87
C ASP A 625 26.01 -17.50 -10.02
N GLY A 626 25.67 -17.84 -8.78
CA GLY A 626 26.54 -18.66 -7.93
C GLY A 626 26.84 -20.03 -8.56
N ARG A 627 25.98 -20.51 -9.48
CA ARG A 627 26.20 -21.75 -10.25
C ARG A 627 27.24 -21.59 -11.36
N LEU A 628 27.32 -20.42 -12.00
CA LEU A 628 28.28 -20.19 -13.11
C LEU A 628 29.67 -19.81 -12.62
N TRP A 629 29.79 -19.28 -11.38
CA TRP A 629 31.02 -18.65 -10.90
C TRP A 629 31.54 -19.21 -9.56
N GLY A 630 30.84 -20.12 -8.90
CA GLY A 630 31.35 -20.88 -7.75
C GLY A 630 31.49 -20.10 -6.43
N GLU A 631 31.02 -18.85 -6.37
CA GLU A 631 31.02 -18.02 -5.16
C GLU A 631 29.60 -17.82 -4.61
N ASP A 632 29.48 -17.79 -3.29
CA ASP A 632 28.21 -17.75 -2.54
C ASP A 632 27.37 -16.49 -2.83
N SER A 633 26.05 -16.67 -2.79
CA SER A 633 24.98 -15.65 -2.82
C SER A 633 24.81 -14.88 -4.13
N SER A 634 23.87 -15.31 -4.99
CA SER A 634 23.58 -14.53 -6.20
C SER A 634 22.15 -14.71 -6.74
N ASN A 635 21.54 -13.60 -7.19
CA ASN A 635 20.10 -13.44 -7.32
C ASN A 635 19.60 -13.30 -8.79
N GLY A 636 18.90 -14.31 -9.32
CA GLY A 636 17.98 -14.17 -10.48
C GLY A 636 18.53 -14.56 -11.86
N PHE A 637 17.68 -15.16 -12.70
CA PHE A 637 18.07 -15.79 -13.99
C PHE A 637 17.11 -15.51 -15.14
N GLY A 638 15.91 -15.00 -14.86
CA GLY A 638 14.94 -14.72 -15.91
C GLY A 638 15.38 -13.52 -16.72
N ASN A 639 16.01 -13.72 -17.87
CA ASN A 639 16.24 -12.64 -18.82
C ASN A 639 15.15 -12.63 -19.89
N THR A 640 14.21 -11.68 -19.78
CA THR A 640 13.09 -11.52 -20.73
C THR A 640 13.54 -11.25 -22.16
N ARG A 641 14.83 -10.97 -22.40
CA ARG A 641 15.40 -10.85 -23.75
C ARG A 641 15.63 -12.21 -24.44
N VAL A 642 15.83 -13.30 -23.69
CA VAL A 642 16.08 -14.65 -24.24
C VAL A 642 15.15 -15.74 -23.75
N MET A 643 14.42 -15.50 -22.65
CA MET A 643 13.48 -16.48 -22.13
C MET A 643 12.46 -16.84 -23.22
N PRO A 644 12.25 -18.13 -23.51
CA PRO A 644 11.32 -18.54 -24.55
C PRO A 644 9.91 -18.10 -24.17
N TYR A 645 9.10 -17.72 -25.17
CA TYR A 645 7.74 -17.30 -24.88
C TYR A 645 6.85 -18.51 -24.55
N GLU A 646 6.97 -19.60 -25.31
CA GLU A 646 6.26 -20.86 -25.05
C GLU A 646 7.16 -21.85 -24.27
N PRO A 647 6.56 -22.85 -23.58
CA PRO A 647 7.33 -23.91 -22.93
C PRO A 647 8.29 -24.61 -23.90
N THR A 648 9.54 -24.78 -23.47
CA THR A 648 10.59 -25.53 -24.19
C THR A 648 11.31 -26.49 -23.22
N ASN A 649 12.39 -27.10 -23.68
CA ASN A 649 13.23 -27.96 -22.84
C ASN A 649 14.73 -27.73 -23.11
N TYR A 650 15.57 -28.27 -22.22
CA TYR A 650 17.03 -28.14 -22.27
C TYR A 650 17.63 -28.59 -23.61
N ALA A 651 17.22 -29.76 -24.10
CA ALA A 651 17.73 -30.34 -25.35
C ALA A 651 17.30 -29.57 -26.61
N THR A 652 16.21 -28.80 -26.54
CA THR A 652 15.73 -27.95 -27.64
C THR A 652 16.40 -26.58 -27.63
N LEU A 653 16.60 -25.98 -26.46
CA LEU A 653 17.04 -24.57 -26.36
C LEU A 653 18.56 -24.40 -26.46
N THR A 654 19.34 -25.27 -25.81
CA THR A 654 20.81 -25.15 -25.78
C THR A 654 21.50 -25.27 -27.15
N PRO A 655 20.98 -26.02 -28.16
CA PRO A 655 21.54 -26.00 -29.51
C PRO A 655 21.34 -24.70 -30.29
N LEU A 656 20.57 -23.73 -29.78
CA LEU A 656 20.32 -22.43 -30.42
C LEU A 656 21.37 -21.37 -30.06
N GLU A 657 22.51 -21.77 -29.48
CA GLU A 657 23.63 -20.86 -29.20
C GLU A 657 24.04 -20.05 -30.44
N GLY A 658 24.08 -18.72 -30.29
CA GLY A 658 24.38 -17.78 -31.39
C GLY A 658 23.30 -17.65 -32.48
N VAL A 659 22.23 -18.45 -32.42
CA VAL A 659 21.13 -18.44 -33.40
C VAL A 659 20.09 -17.40 -32.99
N THR A 660 20.29 -16.16 -33.46
CA THR A 660 19.37 -15.05 -33.18
C THR A 660 19.38 -13.98 -34.27
N SER A 661 18.25 -13.29 -34.44
CA SER A 661 18.13 -12.07 -35.25
C SER A 661 18.64 -10.80 -34.57
N ASP A 662 19.01 -10.89 -33.28
CA ASP A 662 19.59 -9.76 -32.57
C ASP A 662 20.97 -9.37 -33.16
N PRO A 663 21.19 -8.08 -33.51
CA PRO A 663 22.50 -7.62 -33.94
C PRO A 663 23.59 -7.69 -32.84
N TRP A 664 23.23 -7.81 -31.56
CA TRP A 664 24.17 -7.82 -30.42
C TRP A 664 24.24 -9.21 -29.77
N LYS A 665 25.19 -10.05 -30.21
CA LYS A 665 25.13 -11.51 -30.00
C LYS A 665 25.94 -12.04 -28.81
N GLY A 666 27.08 -11.41 -28.49
CA GLY A 666 28.19 -12.13 -27.86
C GLY A 666 28.07 -12.53 -26.39
N SER A 667 27.21 -11.90 -25.59
CA SER A 667 27.17 -12.13 -24.13
C SER A 667 25.84 -12.65 -23.58
N LEU A 668 24.77 -12.51 -24.36
CA LEU A 668 23.42 -12.94 -23.99
C LEU A 668 23.03 -14.28 -24.61
N TYR A 669 23.48 -14.60 -25.81
CA TYR A 669 23.01 -15.76 -26.59
C TYR A 669 24.03 -16.92 -26.61
N ASN A 670 24.66 -17.20 -25.47
CA ASN A 670 25.60 -18.31 -25.28
C ASN A 670 24.92 -19.53 -24.62
N PHE A 671 25.63 -20.65 -24.58
CA PHE A 671 25.15 -21.89 -23.95
C PHE A 671 24.63 -21.68 -22.52
N SER A 672 25.38 -20.98 -21.67
CA SER A 672 25.03 -20.77 -20.26
C SER A 672 23.72 -20.00 -20.08
N SER A 673 23.51 -18.93 -20.86
CA SER A 673 22.26 -18.16 -20.84
C SER A 673 21.06 -19.00 -21.27
N LEU A 674 21.21 -19.78 -22.34
CA LEU A 674 20.13 -20.58 -22.91
C LEU A 674 19.80 -21.77 -22.01
N ALA A 675 20.81 -22.44 -21.45
CA ALA A 675 20.63 -23.49 -20.46
C ALA A 675 19.84 -22.97 -19.25
N ALA A 676 20.20 -21.79 -18.73
CA ALA A 676 19.57 -21.21 -17.55
C ALA A 676 18.07 -20.95 -17.70
N VAL A 677 17.58 -20.66 -18.92
CA VAL A 677 16.17 -20.36 -19.17
C VAL A 677 15.40 -21.51 -19.83
N ALA A 678 16.02 -22.68 -20.05
CA ALA A 678 15.42 -23.77 -20.82
C ALA A 678 14.23 -24.48 -20.15
N SER A 679 14.06 -24.31 -18.84
CA SER A 679 12.92 -24.83 -18.06
C SER A 679 11.91 -23.72 -17.66
N THR A 680 12.07 -22.52 -18.21
CA THR A 680 11.24 -21.34 -17.94
C THR A 680 10.65 -20.78 -19.22
N TRP A 681 9.50 -20.13 -19.15
CA TRP A 681 8.89 -19.45 -20.30
C TRP A 681 8.10 -18.22 -19.84
N LEU A 682 7.63 -17.38 -20.77
CA LEU A 682 6.90 -16.14 -20.45
C LEU A 682 5.37 -16.28 -20.50
N ARG A 683 4.86 -17.02 -21.48
CA ARG A 683 3.42 -17.14 -21.73
C ARG A 683 2.76 -18.04 -20.72
N TYR A 684 1.76 -17.54 -20.01
CA TYR A 684 1.03 -18.37 -19.06
C TYR A 684 2.01 -19.22 -18.24
N THR A 685 2.92 -18.51 -17.59
CA THR A 685 3.76 -19.05 -16.52
C THR A 685 3.16 -18.67 -15.16
N PRO A 686 1.84 -18.85 -14.89
CA PRO A 686 1.36 -18.86 -13.52
C PRO A 686 1.78 -20.21 -12.93
N PHE A 687 1.97 -20.21 -11.61
CA PHE A 687 2.54 -21.31 -10.82
C PHE A 687 4.08 -21.24 -10.72
N ASN A 688 4.55 -20.47 -9.75
CA ASN A 688 5.86 -20.59 -9.09
C ASN A 688 7.14 -20.34 -9.91
N GLN A 689 7.16 -19.42 -10.89
CA GLN A 689 8.43 -19.10 -11.60
C GLN A 689 8.91 -17.65 -11.50
N SER A 690 8.08 -16.67 -11.12
CA SER A 690 8.52 -15.28 -10.97
C SER A 690 9.47 -15.08 -9.76
N GLY A 691 9.32 -15.92 -8.74
CA GLY A 691 10.22 -16.01 -7.60
C GLY A 691 10.96 -17.35 -7.65
N ARG A 692 12.26 -17.31 -7.32
CA ARG A 692 13.15 -18.45 -6.99
C ARG A 692 12.35 -19.76 -6.87
N SER A 693 12.53 -20.71 -7.79
CA SER A 693 11.96 -22.06 -7.68
C SER A 693 13.12 -23.01 -7.38
N PRO A 694 13.06 -23.82 -6.31
CA PRO A 694 14.19 -24.62 -5.87
C PRO A 694 14.23 -26.01 -6.48
N ILE A 695 13.31 -26.29 -7.40
CA ILE A 695 13.03 -27.65 -7.83
C ILE A 695 13.46 -27.89 -9.28
N THR A 696 13.31 -26.92 -10.19
CA THR A 696 13.80 -27.01 -11.59
C THR A 696 14.76 -25.93 -12.01
N GLY A 697 15.34 -25.31 -11.00
CA GLY A 697 16.27 -24.23 -11.20
C GLY A 697 15.58 -22.87 -11.06
N PRO A 698 16.38 -21.88 -10.64
CA PRO A 698 15.96 -20.52 -10.44
C PRO A 698 15.69 -19.85 -11.79
N GLY A 699 14.48 -19.32 -11.95
CA GLY A 699 13.99 -18.72 -13.20
C GLY A 699 13.19 -17.45 -13.00
N GLY A 700 13.27 -16.85 -11.80
CA GLY A 700 12.65 -15.56 -11.52
C GLY A 700 13.33 -14.45 -12.29
N VAL A 701 12.53 -13.62 -12.95
CA VAL A 701 12.95 -12.34 -13.50
C VAL A 701 13.04 -11.37 -12.33
N ARG A 702 14.23 -11.20 -11.73
CA ARG A 702 14.29 -10.50 -10.43
C ARG A 702 14.12 -8.98 -10.53
N ASP A 703 14.33 -8.28 -11.62
CA ASP A 703 14.17 -6.80 -11.76
C ASP A 703 14.22 -5.89 -10.49
N ASP A 704 15.16 -6.10 -9.57
CA ASP A 704 15.06 -5.60 -8.18
C ASP A 704 15.39 -4.16 -7.90
N ARG A 705 15.48 -3.43 -8.98
CA ARG A 705 16.18 -2.17 -9.09
C ARG A 705 15.48 -1.25 -10.07
N ALA A 706 14.29 -1.60 -10.55
CA ALA A 706 13.55 -0.80 -11.51
C ALA A 706 12.18 -0.37 -10.99
N ALA A 707 11.82 0.87 -11.30
CA ALA A 707 10.48 1.41 -11.06
C ALA A 707 9.40 0.80 -11.98
N PHE A 708 9.81 0.17 -13.08
CA PHE A 708 9.00 -0.74 -13.89
C PHE A 708 9.89 -1.74 -14.59
N ALA A 709 9.32 -2.91 -14.87
CA ALA A 709 10.10 -3.98 -15.45
C ALA A 709 10.61 -3.66 -16.86
N GLU A 710 11.77 -4.20 -17.24
CA GLU A 710 12.36 -3.98 -18.56
C GLU A 710 11.38 -4.16 -19.75
N PRO A 711 10.58 -5.26 -19.86
CA PRO A 711 9.63 -5.40 -20.97
C PRO A 711 8.56 -4.30 -20.99
N VAL A 712 8.18 -3.78 -19.82
CA VAL A 712 7.24 -2.66 -19.68
C VAL A 712 7.88 -1.39 -20.23
N GLY A 713 9.15 -1.12 -19.89
CA GLY A 713 9.90 0.02 -20.41
C GLY A 713 10.10 -0.01 -21.92
N GLN A 714 10.44 -1.18 -22.48
CA GLN A 714 10.57 -1.37 -23.93
C GLN A 714 9.25 -1.11 -24.67
N TYR A 715 8.14 -1.64 -24.13
CA TYR A 715 6.80 -1.44 -24.70
C TYR A 715 6.33 0.03 -24.60
N MET A 716 6.58 0.69 -23.45
CA MET A 716 6.27 2.11 -23.25
C MET A 716 7.00 3.03 -24.23
N TYR A 717 8.26 2.70 -24.56
CA TYR A 717 9.03 3.47 -25.53
C TYR A 717 8.46 3.36 -26.94
N ASN A 718 8.13 2.14 -27.38
CA ASN A 718 7.56 1.89 -28.70
C ASN A 718 6.57 0.72 -28.65
N VAL A 719 5.28 1.03 -28.74
CA VAL A 719 4.20 0.03 -28.66
C VAL A 719 4.18 -0.97 -29.82
N ALA A 720 4.85 -0.66 -30.93
CA ALA A 720 4.96 -1.53 -32.10
C ALA A 720 6.25 -2.36 -32.12
N ALA A 721 7.12 -2.21 -31.11
CA ALA A 721 8.41 -2.90 -31.10
C ALA A 721 8.28 -4.39 -30.81
N ASN A 722 9.15 -5.16 -31.47
CA ASN A 722 9.31 -6.59 -31.26
C ASN A 722 10.64 -6.86 -30.54
N ARG A 723 10.66 -7.94 -29.76
CA ARG A 723 11.88 -8.45 -29.14
C ARG A 723 12.87 -8.86 -30.24
N PRO A 724 14.11 -8.34 -30.23
CA PRO A 724 15.09 -8.63 -31.29
C PRO A 724 15.44 -10.11 -31.45
N HIS A 725 15.36 -10.91 -30.39
CA HIS A 725 15.75 -12.32 -30.40
C HIS A 725 14.90 -13.18 -31.35
N ASP A 726 13.58 -13.09 -31.22
CA ASP A 726 12.60 -14.02 -31.81
C ASP A 726 11.40 -13.31 -32.47
N GLY A 727 11.42 -11.97 -32.54
CA GLY A 727 10.36 -11.17 -33.15
C GLY A 727 9.06 -11.12 -32.35
N LYS A 728 9.03 -11.61 -31.11
CA LYS A 728 7.82 -11.57 -30.27
C LYS A 728 7.47 -10.11 -29.90
N PRO A 729 6.23 -9.64 -30.06
CA PRO A 729 5.85 -8.28 -29.66
C PRO A 729 6.12 -8.01 -28.17
N TRP A 730 6.76 -6.88 -27.86
CA TRP A 730 6.99 -6.47 -26.46
C TRP A 730 5.67 -6.28 -25.72
N ALA A 731 4.60 -5.87 -26.42
CA ALA A 731 3.26 -5.79 -25.85
C ALA A 731 2.82 -7.12 -25.20
N THR A 732 3.07 -8.25 -25.87
CA THR A 732 2.68 -9.58 -25.35
C THR A 732 3.54 -9.98 -24.16
N ILE A 733 4.85 -9.74 -24.25
CA ILE A 733 5.79 -10.07 -23.17
C ILE A 733 5.47 -9.24 -21.92
N ALA A 734 5.27 -7.93 -22.08
CA ALA A 734 4.95 -7.03 -20.99
C ALA A 734 3.62 -7.39 -20.32
N LEU A 735 2.58 -7.71 -21.11
CA LEU A 735 1.28 -8.13 -20.61
C LEU A 735 1.40 -9.38 -19.71
N ASP A 736 2.01 -10.44 -20.22
CA ASP A 736 2.14 -11.69 -19.45
C ASP A 736 3.06 -11.50 -18.22
N TYR A 737 4.10 -10.67 -18.35
CA TYR A 737 5.00 -10.34 -17.25
C TYR A 737 4.25 -9.70 -16.06
N VAL A 738 3.44 -8.67 -16.31
CA VAL A 738 2.70 -8.00 -15.22
C VAL A 738 1.55 -8.85 -14.67
N THR A 739 1.18 -9.93 -15.34
CA THR A 739 0.16 -10.91 -14.88
C THR A 739 0.74 -11.97 -13.96
N ALA A 740 2.01 -12.33 -14.17
CA ALA A 740 2.66 -13.46 -13.51
C ALA A 740 2.62 -13.39 -11.98
N TYR A 741 2.47 -12.18 -11.42
CA TYR A 741 2.33 -11.92 -9.99
C TYR A 741 1.09 -12.55 -9.36
N VAL A 742 0.01 -12.86 -10.10
CA VAL A 742 -1.23 -13.41 -9.50
C VAL A 742 -1.03 -14.76 -8.77
N SER A 743 0.06 -15.46 -9.03
CA SER A 743 0.40 -16.73 -8.38
C SER A 743 1.16 -16.57 -7.06
N ASP A 744 1.44 -15.33 -6.64
CA ASP A 744 2.15 -15.02 -5.41
C ASP A 744 1.24 -15.23 -4.17
N PRO A 745 1.76 -15.81 -3.07
CA PRO A 745 1.00 -15.99 -1.84
C PRO A 745 0.45 -14.68 -1.24
N TYR A 746 1.03 -13.51 -1.53
CA TYR A 746 0.50 -12.20 -1.13
C TYR A 746 -0.83 -11.85 -1.83
N HIS A 747 -1.14 -12.47 -2.98
CA HIS A 747 -2.41 -12.32 -3.69
C HIS A 747 -3.49 -13.30 -3.20
N CYS A 748 -3.39 -13.80 -1.97
CA CYS A 748 -4.44 -14.65 -1.42
C CYS A 748 -5.77 -13.89 -1.24
N PHE A 749 -6.84 -14.66 -1.19
CA PHE A 749 -8.21 -14.15 -1.28
C PHE A 749 -8.84 -14.11 0.12
N GLU A 750 -9.16 -12.91 0.60
CA GLU A 750 -9.91 -12.71 1.82
C GLU A 750 -11.37 -13.04 1.59
N ALA A 751 -11.85 -14.12 2.21
CA ALA A 751 -13.21 -14.64 1.99
C ALA A 751 -13.56 -14.81 0.50
N GLY A 752 -12.57 -15.15 -0.33
CA GLY A 752 -12.75 -15.32 -1.77
C GLY A 752 -12.62 -14.07 -2.62
N ARG A 753 -12.12 -12.95 -2.07
CA ARG A 753 -11.89 -11.70 -2.82
C ARG A 753 -10.48 -11.14 -2.60
N CYS A 754 -9.91 -10.53 -3.63
CA CYS A 754 -8.65 -9.79 -3.53
C CYS A 754 -8.96 -8.34 -3.13
N VAL A 755 -9.13 -8.10 -1.83
CA VAL A 755 -9.40 -6.77 -1.26
C VAL A 755 -8.15 -6.17 -0.60
N PRO A 756 -7.98 -4.84 -0.54
CA PRO A 756 -6.81 -4.25 0.11
C PRO A 756 -6.86 -4.39 1.64
N LEU A 757 -5.71 -4.71 2.26
CA LEU A 757 -5.64 -5.07 3.68
C LEU A 757 -5.91 -3.91 4.64
N PHE A 758 -5.58 -2.70 4.21
CA PHE A 758 -5.64 -1.49 5.02
C PHE A 758 -6.73 -0.52 4.52
N LYS A 759 -7.78 -1.01 3.86
CA LYS A 759 -8.85 -0.17 3.29
C LYS A 759 -9.83 0.35 4.37
N GLY A 760 -10.32 1.59 4.25
CA GLY A 760 -11.34 2.20 5.13
C GLY A 760 -10.85 2.48 6.56
N THR A 761 -11.70 2.22 7.57
CA THR A 761 -11.35 2.28 9.00
C THR A 761 -10.22 1.33 9.40
N ASN A 762 -9.77 0.49 8.46
CA ASN A 762 -8.64 -0.43 8.62
C ASN A 762 -7.30 0.14 8.13
N ALA A 763 -7.19 1.44 7.79
CA ALA A 763 -5.93 2.06 7.36
C ALA A 763 -4.75 1.87 8.34
N ASP A 764 -5.06 1.83 9.63
CA ASP A 764 -4.13 1.57 10.73
C ASP A 764 -4.37 0.19 11.38
N ARG A 765 -4.91 -0.78 10.62
CA ARG A 765 -5.12 -2.14 11.12
C ARG A 765 -3.78 -2.70 11.62
N ASP A 766 -3.74 -3.10 12.88
CA ASP A 766 -2.58 -3.76 13.48
C ASP A 766 -2.46 -5.20 12.95
N ILE A 767 -1.86 -5.30 11.77
CA ILE A 767 -1.47 -6.54 11.09
C ILE A 767 -0.03 -6.39 10.62
N GLY A 768 0.67 -7.51 10.49
CA GLY A 768 2.03 -7.50 9.98
C GLY A 768 2.58 -8.89 9.75
N LEU A 769 3.82 -8.97 9.30
CA LEU A 769 4.49 -10.24 9.02
C LEU A 769 4.98 -10.92 10.30
N ARG A 770 4.95 -12.26 10.29
CA ARG A 770 5.58 -13.11 11.32
C ARG A 770 6.29 -14.29 10.66
N ASN A 771 7.46 -14.66 11.20
CA ASN A 771 8.30 -15.77 10.72
C ASN A 771 8.71 -15.64 9.23
N HIS A 772 9.11 -14.44 8.79
CA HIS A 772 9.58 -14.20 7.43
C HIS A 772 11.04 -14.66 7.20
N TYR A 773 11.43 -14.82 5.93
CA TYR A 773 12.75 -15.28 5.49
C TYR A 773 13.93 -14.46 6.05
N TYR A 774 13.84 -13.13 6.06
CA TYR A 774 14.91 -12.25 6.59
C TYR A 774 14.74 -11.85 8.06
N GLY A 775 13.76 -12.40 8.78
CA GLY A 775 13.58 -12.09 10.18
C GLY A 775 12.30 -12.65 10.79
N TYR A 776 12.31 -12.84 12.11
CA TYR A 776 11.21 -13.43 12.85
C TYR A 776 9.90 -12.60 12.80
N GLY A 777 9.94 -11.38 12.25
CA GLY A 777 8.86 -10.40 12.38
C GLY A 777 8.64 -10.00 13.84
N GLU A 778 7.55 -9.29 14.10
CA GLU A 778 7.17 -8.99 15.48
C GLU A 778 6.57 -10.25 16.13
N SER A 779 7.39 -10.99 16.87
CA SER A 779 6.98 -12.27 17.48
C SER A 779 5.85 -12.13 18.51
N SER A 780 5.66 -10.94 19.09
CA SER A 780 4.57 -10.59 20.00
C SER A 780 3.22 -10.42 19.30
N ARG A 781 3.17 -10.23 17.97
CA ARG A 781 1.88 -10.02 17.28
C ARG A 781 1.03 -11.31 17.31
N PRO A 782 -0.25 -11.25 17.70
CA PRO A 782 -1.16 -12.40 17.69
C PRO A 782 -1.22 -13.11 16.33
N ALA A 783 -1.41 -14.43 16.32
CA ALA A 783 -1.38 -15.24 15.10
C ALA A 783 -2.48 -14.85 14.11
N ASN A 784 -3.67 -14.53 14.60
CA ASN A 784 -4.82 -14.07 13.79
C ASN A 784 -4.65 -12.65 13.19
N ARG A 785 -3.54 -11.99 13.47
CA ARG A 785 -3.12 -10.70 12.87
C ARG A 785 -1.80 -10.79 12.14
N SER A 786 -1.19 -11.96 12.21
CA SER A 786 0.10 -12.25 11.62
C SER A 786 -0.12 -12.88 10.27
N TRP A 787 0.42 -12.24 9.25
CA TRP A 787 0.52 -12.85 7.94
C TRP A 787 1.74 -13.78 7.97
N TYR A 788 1.47 -15.08 7.93
CA TYR A 788 2.51 -16.10 7.91
C TYR A 788 2.91 -16.39 6.48
N ILE A 789 4.21 -16.26 6.24
CA ILE A 789 4.78 -16.54 4.94
C ILE A 789 5.09 -18.04 4.87
N GLN A 790 4.54 -18.68 3.85
CA GLN A 790 4.59 -20.13 3.67
C GLN A 790 5.68 -20.49 2.69
N GLY A 791 6.90 -20.68 3.19
CA GLY A 791 8.03 -21.14 2.38
C GLY A 791 8.55 -22.49 2.85
N GLY A 792 8.72 -23.44 1.93
CA GLY A 792 9.46 -24.67 2.16
C GLY A 792 10.99 -24.47 2.12
N ARG A 793 11.79 -25.43 2.60
CA ARG A 793 13.26 -25.44 2.39
C ARG A 793 13.58 -25.95 0.97
N PRO A 794 14.25 -25.16 0.12
CA PRO A 794 14.78 -25.62 -1.18
C PRO A 794 15.60 -26.91 -1.17
N TYR A 795 16.52 -27.07 -0.21
CA TYR A 795 17.74 -27.86 -0.40
C TYR A 795 17.77 -29.22 0.31
N GLU A 796 16.98 -29.44 1.37
CA GLU A 796 16.80 -30.78 1.96
C GLU A 796 16.11 -31.76 1.00
N MET A 797 15.65 -31.25 -0.16
CA MET A 797 14.90 -32.01 -1.13
C MET A 797 15.71 -32.43 -2.38
N ALA A 798 16.96 -31.98 -2.52
CA ALA A 798 17.89 -32.36 -3.60
C ALA A 798 19.36 -32.29 -3.12
N ASP A 799 19.79 -33.27 -2.32
CA ASP A 799 21.15 -33.35 -1.77
C ASP A 799 22.23 -33.38 -2.87
N GLY A 800 23.20 -32.46 -2.81
CA GLY A 800 24.49 -32.53 -3.54
C GLY A 800 24.75 -31.51 -4.66
N TYR A 801 23.77 -30.67 -5.06
CA TYR A 801 23.87 -29.86 -6.28
C TYR A 801 23.63 -28.35 -6.09
N SER A 802 23.56 -27.85 -4.85
CA SER A 802 23.24 -26.44 -4.54
C SER A 802 24.49 -25.59 -4.27
N PRO A 803 24.63 -24.41 -4.92
CA PRO A 803 25.62 -23.40 -4.55
C PRO A 803 25.11 -22.38 -3.50
N TRP A 804 23.95 -22.62 -2.88
CA TRP A 804 23.37 -21.70 -1.88
C TRP A 804 23.55 -22.21 -0.45
N THR A 805 24.12 -21.37 0.43
CA THR A 805 24.43 -21.67 1.83
C THR A 805 23.47 -21.05 2.86
N ALA A 806 22.51 -20.21 2.43
CA ALA A 806 21.59 -19.49 3.33
C ALA A 806 20.46 -20.39 3.90
N LYS A 807 20.19 -20.27 5.20
CA LYS A 807 19.21 -21.09 5.94
C LYS A 807 17.83 -20.40 6.02
N VAL A 808 16.76 -21.13 5.69
CA VAL A 808 15.34 -20.67 5.79
C VAL A 808 14.81 -20.80 7.24
N PRO A 809 13.87 -19.94 7.70
CA PRO A 809 13.22 -20.09 9.00
C PRO A 809 12.59 -21.47 9.23
N TYR A 810 12.45 -21.83 10.50
CA TYR A 810 12.19 -23.17 11.07
C TYR A 810 10.87 -23.89 10.64
N GLY A 811 9.98 -23.26 9.85
CA GLY A 811 8.60 -23.75 9.62
C GLY A 811 8.30 -24.61 8.37
N GLY A 812 9.28 -24.85 7.49
CA GLY A 812 9.03 -25.25 6.09
C GLY A 812 9.56 -26.61 5.57
N SER A 813 9.99 -27.56 6.39
CA SER A 813 10.81 -28.71 5.90
C SER A 813 10.09 -29.83 5.09
N ALA A 814 8.87 -29.64 4.58
CA ALA A 814 8.12 -30.73 3.90
C ALA A 814 8.00 -30.52 2.39
N ILE A 815 8.22 -31.58 1.58
CA ILE A 815 8.04 -31.60 0.11
C ILE A 815 6.65 -31.15 -0.36
N ARG A 816 5.67 -31.16 0.54
CA ARG A 816 4.29 -30.71 0.30
C ARG A 816 4.04 -29.23 0.67
N LYS A 817 5.07 -28.51 1.11
CA LYS A 817 5.05 -27.06 1.34
C LYS A 817 5.85 -26.37 0.22
N PRO A 818 5.18 -25.61 -0.67
CA PRO A 818 5.87 -24.96 -1.76
C PRO A 818 6.86 -23.94 -1.21
N TYR A 819 7.89 -23.67 -2.00
CA TYR A 819 8.70 -22.49 -1.83
C TYR A 819 8.26 -21.47 -2.87
N PHE A 820 8.08 -20.22 -2.44
CA PHE A 820 7.82 -19.09 -3.32
C PHE A 820 8.97 -18.11 -3.17
N GLY A 821 9.73 -17.84 -4.24
CA GLY A 821 10.84 -16.89 -4.13
C GLY A 821 10.45 -15.44 -3.86
N THR A 822 9.17 -15.10 -3.95
CA THR A 822 8.65 -13.79 -3.54
C THR A 822 8.48 -13.67 -2.02
N ASN A 823 8.50 -14.79 -1.30
CA ASN A 823 8.66 -14.87 0.16
C ASN A 823 10.07 -14.48 0.63
N GLU A 824 10.91 -13.98 -0.27
CA GLU A 824 12.25 -13.46 0.01
C GLU A 824 12.38 -12.04 -0.55
N ILE A 825 11.25 -11.36 -0.71
CA ILE A 825 11.14 -9.93 -0.94
C ILE A 825 10.93 -9.29 0.43
N ASP A 826 12.01 -8.74 0.98
CA ASP A 826 11.91 -7.78 2.09
C ASP A 826 11.44 -6.42 1.57
N LEU A 827 11.26 -5.48 2.50
CA LEU A 827 10.89 -4.12 2.15
C LEU A 827 11.88 -3.44 1.17
N PRO A 828 13.20 -3.49 1.37
CA PRO A 828 14.16 -3.00 0.37
C PRO A 828 13.96 -3.58 -1.03
N HIS A 829 13.38 -4.76 -1.20
CA HIS A 829 13.17 -5.43 -2.47
C HIS A 829 11.70 -5.41 -2.97
N ALA A 830 10.81 -4.60 -2.40
CA ALA A 830 9.38 -4.53 -2.78
C ALA A 830 9.12 -3.70 -4.06
N HIS A 831 9.84 -3.95 -5.14
CA HIS A 831 9.84 -3.15 -6.40
C HIS A 831 8.96 -3.75 -7.53
N GLN A 832 8.03 -4.65 -7.20
CA GLN A 832 7.14 -5.27 -8.19
C GLN A 832 5.90 -4.40 -8.37
N PHE A 833 5.71 -3.85 -9.58
CA PHE A 833 4.66 -2.86 -9.85
C PHE A 833 3.73 -3.31 -10.99
N PRO A 834 2.87 -4.33 -10.82
CA PRO A 834 1.98 -4.75 -11.90
C PRO A 834 1.01 -3.63 -12.30
N HIS A 835 0.70 -2.66 -11.43
CA HIS A 835 -0.11 -1.46 -11.72
C HIS A 835 0.18 -0.80 -13.08
N TRP A 836 1.42 -0.84 -13.56
CA TRP A 836 1.79 -0.34 -14.89
C TRP A 836 0.93 -0.93 -16.00
N GLY A 837 0.46 -2.18 -15.86
CA GLY A 837 -0.45 -2.78 -16.81
C GLY A 837 -1.78 -2.03 -16.94
N SER A 838 -2.33 -1.49 -15.85
CA SER A 838 -3.58 -0.68 -15.91
C SER A 838 -3.34 0.73 -16.45
N LEU A 839 -2.09 1.14 -16.63
CA LEU A 839 -1.70 2.38 -17.32
C LEU A 839 -1.40 2.15 -18.81
N LEU A 840 -1.23 0.89 -19.22
CA LEU A 840 -0.84 0.46 -20.57
C LEU A 840 -1.98 -0.24 -21.33
N TRP A 841 -2.87 -0.89 -20.61
CA TRP A 841 -4.08 -1.51 -21.12
C TRP A 841 -5.30 -0.97 -20.36
N LYS A 842 -6.41 -0.84 -21.08
CA LYS A 842 -7.69 -0.35 -20.62
C LYS A 842 -8.42 -1.41 -19.79
N THR A 843 -7.83 -1.79 -18.66
CA THR A 843 -8.37 -2.80 -17.74
C THR A 843 -7.90 -2.55 -16.30
N PRO A 844 -8.77 -2.74 -15.28
CA PRO A 844 -8.40 -2.63 -13.87
C PRO A 844 -7.62 -3.84 -13.33
N GLU A 845 -7.48 -4.89 -14.14
CA GLU A 845 -6.84 -6.16 -13.79
C GLU A 845 -5.57 -6.01 -12.95
N PHE A 846 -4.66 -5.16 -13.42
CA PHE A 846 -3.33 -5.06 -12.85
C PHE A 846 -3.28 -4.17 -11.62
N ALA A 847 -4.22 -3.23 -11.49
CA ALA A 847 -4.43 -2.48 -10.26
C ALA A 847 -4.86 -3.41 -9.12
N PHE A 848 -5.70 -4.41 -9.40
CA PHE A 848 -6.07 -5.43 -8.41
C PHE A 848 -4.88 -6.28 -7.95
N LEU A 849 -3.93 -6.55 -8.85
CA LEU A 849 -2.69 -7.24 -8.47
C LEU A 849 -1.74 -6.31 -7.71
N GLY A 850 -1.68 -5.05 -8.11
CA GLY A 850 -0.69 -4.12 -7.61
C GLY A 850 -0.87 -3.77 -6.13
N HIS A 851 -2.10 -3.55 -5.68
CA HIS A 851 -2.32 -3.11 -4.29
C HIS A 851 -1.80 -4.14 -3.27
N LYS A 852 -1.85 -5.45 -3.59
CA LYS A 852 -1.35 -6.51 -2.69
C LYS A 852 0.16 -6.47 -2.49
N LEU A 853 0.93 -6.03 -3.50
CA LEU A 853 2.37 -5.85 -3.37
C LEU A 853 2.73 -4.61 -2.54
N SER A 854 1.88 -3.57 -2.58
CA SER A 854 1.99 -2.47 -1.63
C SER A 854 1.63 -2.89 -0.21
N ASP A 855 0.56 -3.67 -0.05
CA ASP A 855 0.13 -4.21 1.24
C ASP A 855 1.22 -5.08 1.86
N GLN A 856 1.96 -5.86 1.06
CA GLN A 856 3.15 -6.58 1.51
C GLN A 856 4.18 -5.65 2.16
N GLY A 857 4.54 -4.54 1.51
CA GLY A 857 5.47 -3.55 2.06
C GLY A 857 4.97 -2.99 3.40
N ARG A 858 3.68 -2.68 3.49
CA ARG A 858 3.03 -2.16 4.70
C ARG A 858 2.91 -3.19 5.82
N LEU A 859 2.85 -4.49 5.50
CA LEU A 859 2.93 -5.58 6.48
C LEU A 859 4.35 -5.71 7.10
N TYR A 860 5.40 -5.24 6.43
CA TYR A 860 6.73 -5.08 7.04
C TYR A 860 6.78 -3.83 7.91
N GLU A 861 6.54 -2.69 7.28
CA GLU A 861 6.69 -1.36 7.85
C GLU A 861 5.59 -0.47 7.25
N ASN A 862 4.63 -0.03 8.06
CA ASN A 862 3.51 0.77 7.59
C ASN A 862 3.83 2.28 7.62
N TRP A 863 4.97 2.68 7.04
CA TRP A 863 5.45 4.06 6.91
C TRP A 863 6.35 4.22 5.68
N ILE A 864 6.43 5.45 5.16
CA ILE A 864 7.30 5.79 4.03
C ILE A 864 8.53 6.53 4.55
N LEU A 865 8.35 7.71 5.13
CA LEU A 865 9.41 8.57 5.67
C LEU A 865 9.43 8.58 7.20
N ALA A 866 8.27 8.46 7.86
CA ALA A 866 8.14 8.57 9.30
C ALA A 866 8.44 7.24 9.99
N ASP A 867 9.72 6.87 9.98
CA ASP A 867 10.22 5.67 10.64
C ASP A 867 9.82 5.63 12.13
N ALA A 868 9.10 4.58 12.53
CA ALA A 868 8.66 4.37 13.90
C ALA A 868 9.83 4.21 14.89
N PHE A 869 11.03 3.86 14.41
CA PHE A 869 12.25 3.77 15.22
C PHE A 869 13.03 5.10 15.31
N GLY A 870 12.53 6.17 14.68
CA GLY A 870 13.07 7.53 14.80
C GLY A 870 14.31 7.80 13.92
N GLY A 871 14.56 7.02 12.88
CA GLY A 871 15.64 7.25 11.93
C GLY A 871 15.35 8.37 10.93
N ALA A 872 16.24 9.37 10.81
CA ALA A 872 16.09 10.47 9.86
C ALA A 872 16.43 10.09 8.39
N GLY A 873 16.95 8.87 8.16
CA GLY A 873 17.56 8.47 6.90
C GLY A 873 16.61 8.00 5.80
N ALA A 874 15.32 7.81 6.07
CA ALA A 874 14.38 7.15 5.15
C ALA A 874 14.29 7.80 3.76
N PHE A 875 14.41 9.13 3.67
CA PHE A 875 14.46 9.90 2.41
C PHE A 875 15.69 9.59 1.51
N ALA A 876 16.66 8.83 2.02
CA ALA A 876 17.82 8.32 1.29
C ALA A 876 17.79 6.79 1.11
N GLN A 877 16.78 6.10 1.63
CA GLN A 877 16.67 4.64 1.62
C GLN A 877 15.78 4.12 0.49
N ARG A 878 16.19 3.00 -0.12
CA ARG A 878 15.48 2.39 -1.25
C ARG A 878 14.08 1.88 -0.89
N GLY A 879 13.92 1.23 0.27
CA GLY A 879 12.63 0.65 0.69
C GLY A 879 11.52 1.71 0.75
N ALA A 880 11.85 2.88 1.30
CA ALA A 880 10.96 4.02 1.37
C ALA A 880 10.59 4.58 -0.03
N ALA A 881 11.56 4.65 -0.96
CA ALA A 881 11.28 5.04 -2.35
C ALA A 881 10.27 4.11 -3.04
N TRP A 882 10.36 2.80 -2.77
CA TRP A 882 9.41 1.81 -3.30
C TRP A 882 8.03 1.92 -2.68
N GLN A 883 7.92 2.12 -1.37
CA GLN A 883 6.62 2.38 -0.74
C GLN A 883 5.96 3.63 -1.33
N PHE A 884 6.72 4.71 -1.51
CA PHE A 884 6.23 5.93 -2.15
C PHE A 884 5.72 5.66 -3.57
N LEU A 885 6.48 4.93 -4.38
CA LEU A 885 6.07 4.60 -5.75
C LEU A 885 4.81 3.69 -5.78
N HIS A 886 4.67 2.76 -4.84
CA HIS A 886 3.43 2.00 -4.67
C HIS A 886 2.24 2.91 -4.39
N SER A 887 2.36 3.84 -3.44
CA SER A 887 1.30 4.81 -3.14
C SER A 887 0.93 5.66 -4.36
N VAL A 888 1.91 6.11 -5.14
CA VAL A 888 1.69 6.86 -6.38
C VAL A 888 0.86 6.06 -7.39
N LEU A 889 1.24 4.79 -7.62
CA LEU A 889 0.56 3.94 -8.60
C LEU A 889 -0.84 3.54 -8.15
N ILE A 890 -1.02 3.20 -6.87
CA ILE A 890 -2.35 2.93 -6.31
C ILE A 890 -3.24 4.16 -6.45
N TRP A 891 -2.76 5.35 -6.07
CA TRP A 891 -3.53 6.59 -6.20
C TRP A 891 -3.91 6.89 -7.66
N LYS A 892 -3.01 6.58 -8.61
CA LYS A 892 -3.28 6.75 -10.04
C LYS A 892 -4.37 5.80 -10.52
N THR A 893 -4.36 4.55 -10.06
CA THR A 893 -5.34 3.50 -10.43
C THR A 893 -6.41 3.25 -9.36
N ALA A 894 -6.69 4.26 -8.52
CA ALA A 894 -7.63 4.13 -7.41
C ALA A 894 -9.08 4.12 -7.89
N SER A 895 -9.95 3.49 -7.11
CA SER A 895 -11.39 3.42 -7.38
C SER A 895 -12.18 3.35 -6.07
N ARG A 896 -12.86 4.44 -5.72
CA ARG A 896 -13.79 4.48 -4.58
C ARG A 896 -15.00 3.54 -4.75
N THR A 897 -15.38 3.23 -6.00
CA THR A 897 -16.53 2.38 -6.34
C THR A 897 -16.20 0.88 -6.44
N SER A 898 -14.93 0.51 -6.26
CA SER A 898 -14.48 -0.89 -6.20
C SER A 898 -14.11 -1.27 -4.77
N ASP A 899 -14.44 -2.49 -4.34
CA ASP A 899 -13.95 -3.02 -3.06
C ASP A 899 -12.52 -3.55 -3.15
N ARG A 900 -12.03 -3.75 -4.38
CA ARG A 900 -10.75 -4.38 -4.68
C ARG A 900 -9.61 -3.39 -4.86
N LEU A 901 -9.91 -2.09 -4.79
CA LEU A 901 -8.94 -1.02 -4.94
C LEU A 901 -9.11 -0.02 -3.80
N TYR A 902 -8.03 0.63 -3.41
CA TYR A 902 -8.10 1.81 -2.54
C TYR A 902 -8.77 2.97 -3.28
N SER A 903 -9.34 3.91 -2.53
CA SER A 903 -9.69 5.24 -3.05
C SER A 903 -8.48 6.18 -3.04
N ARG A 904 -8.57 7.27 -3.81
CA ARG A 904 -7.54 8.32 -3.79
C ARG A 904 -7.37 8.94 -2.42
N ASP A 905 -8.47 9.18 -1.73
CA ASP A 905 -8.49 9.80 -0.40
C ASP A 905 -7.83 8.90 0.65
N GLU A 906 -8.07 7.59 0.59
CA GLU A 906 -7.45 6.61 1.49
C GLU A 906 -5.91 6.64 1.40
N ILE A 907 -5.37 6.64 0.17
CA ILE A 907 -3.92 6.70 -0.04
C ILE A 907 -3.36 8.08 0.28
N MET A 908 -4.08 9.16 -0.06
CA MET A 908 -3.62 10.50 0.24
C MET A 908 -3.55 10.74 1.76
N ALA A 909 -4.54 10.24 2.52
CA ALA A 909 -4.53 10.32 3.98
C ALA A 909 -3.32 9.60 4.60
N PHE A 910 -2.96 8.41 4.09
CA PHE A 910 -1.78 7.67 4.53
C PHE A 910 -0.48 8.46 4.28
N VAL A 911 -0.30 8.97 3.05
CA VAL A 911 0.94 9.68 2.68
C VAL A 911 1.05 11.04 3.37
N VAL A 912 -0.05 11.79 3.50
CA VAL A 912 -0.05 13.07 4.22
C VAL A 912 0.32 12.86 5.69
N LYS A 913 -0.30 11.89 6.37
CA LYS A 913 0.02 11.55 7.77
C LYS A 913 1.50 11.24 7.95
N ASP A 914 2.07 10.41 7.08
CA ASP A 914 3.48 10.03 7.12
C ASP A 914 4.40 11.24 6.90
N PHE A 915 4.16 12.04 5.84
CA PHE A 915 5.01 13.18 5.51
C PHE A 915 4.94 14.29 6.56
N GLU A 916 3.77 14.56 7.13
CA GLU A 916 3.62 15.52 8.22
C GLU A 916 4.34 15.06 9.49
N THR A 917 4.27 13.76 9.80
CA THR A 917 4.99 13.16 10.94
C THR A 917 6.50 13.24 10.77
N PHE A 918 7.01 12.95 9.56
CA PHE A 918 8.43 13.15 9.23
C PHE A 918 8.82 14.61 9.36
N SER A 919 7.96 15.53 8.92
CA SER A 919 8.21 16.96 9.05
C SER A 919 8.39 17.37 10.51
N ASP A 920 7.47 16.97 11.38
CA ASP A 920 7.52 17.28 12.82
C ASP A 920 8.70 16.64 13.55
N SER A 921 9.02 15.39 13.19
CA SER A 921 10.06 14.61 13.89
C SER A 921 11.47 15.00 13.45
N HIS A 922 11.65 15.32 12.16
CA HIS A 922 12.98 15.45 11.56
C HIS A 922 13.20 16.74 10.79
N LYS A 923 12.21 17.23 10.01
CA LYS A 923 12.43 18.39 9.14
C LYS A 923 12.46 19.70 9.92
N THR A 924 11.38 20.01 10.63
CA THR A 924 11.19 21.28 11.34
C THR A 924 11.59 21.21 12.81
N SER A 925 11.95 20.02 13.31
CA SER A 925 12.40 19.80 14.69
C SER A 925 13.69 20.57 15.01
N THR A 926 14.01 20.70 16.29
CA THR A 926 15.24 21.34 16.79
C THR A 926 15.96 20.40 17.76
N PRO A 927 17.09 19.79 17.37
CA PRO A 927 17.72 19.84 16.04
C PRO A 927 16.93 19.09 14.97
N GLY A 928 17.04 19.53 13.71
CA GLY A 928 16.35 18.96 12.54
C GLY A 928 16.94 19.44 11.21
N PHE A 929 16.38 19.06 10.06
CA PHE A 929 16.92 19.43 8.74
C PHE A 929 16.87 20.94 8.46
N ASP A 930 15.81 21.64 8.92
CA ASP A 930 15.69 23.09 8.82
C ASP A 930 16.50 23.80 9.92
N ASN A 931 16.78 23.10 11.03
CA ASN A 931 17.54 23.59 12.18
C ASN A 931 18.77 22.70 12.46
N PRO A 932 19.74 22.62 11.54
CA PRO A 932 20.86 21.69 11.66
C PRO A 932 21.72 22.04 12.88
N PRO A 933 22.17 21.05 13.66
CA PRO A 933 22.93 21.31 14.88
C PRO A 933 24.35 21.77 14.55
N SER A 934 24.92 22.61 15.42
CA SER A 934 26.34 23.00 15.35
C SER A 934 27.29 21.90 15.79
N ASN A 935 26.83 20.99 16.66
CA ASN A 935 27.56 19.81 17.09
C ASN A 935 26.75 18.53 16.85
N VAL A 936 27.35 17.58 16.14
CA VAL A 936 26.74 16.30 15.74
C VAL A 936 27.07 15.14 16.68
N MET A 937 27.72 15.42 17.82
CA MET A 937 28.00 14.42 18.86
C MET A 937 27.13 14.65 20.10
N VAL A 938 26.71 13.56 20.73
CA VAL A 938 25.94 13.53 21.99
C VAL A 938 26.59 12.54 22.94
N GLY A 939 26.89 12.98 24.17
CA GLY A 939 27.54 12.11 25.16
C GLY A 939 28.91 11.58 24.74
N GLY A 940 29.62 12.27 23.83
CA GLY A 940 30.91 11.84 23.30
C GLY A 940 30.85 10.84 22.13
N ASN A 941 29.66 10.48 21.66
CA ASN A 941 29.46 9.61 20.49
C ASN A 941 28.81 10.38 19.35
N VAL A 942 29.01 9.94 18.11
CA VAL A 942 28.34 10.52 16.94
C VAL A 942 26.85 10.19 17.00
N ASP A 943 26.01 11.21 16.92
CA ASP A 943 24.56 11.08 16.74
C ASP A 943 24.29 11.05 15.23
N THR A 944 23.83 9.90 14.74
CA THR A 944 23.66 9.64 13.31
C THR A 944 22.64 10.57 12.68
N ASN A 945 21.52 10.84 13.37
CA ASN A 945 20.49 11.76 12.90
C ASN A 945 21.02 13.20 12.81
N ARG A 946 21.72 13.68 13.84
CA ARG A 946 22.32 15.02 13.85
C ARG A 946 23.36 15.19 12.74
N ALA A 947 24.18 14.17 12.50
CA ALA A 947 25.16 14.18 11.42
C ALA A 947 24.49 14.26 10.04
N VAL A 948 23.41 13.50 9.83
CA VAL A 948 22.60 13.54 8.60
C VAL A 948 21.96 14.92 8.42
N TYR A 949 21.32 15.50 9.45
CA TYR A 949 20.72 16.85 9.37
C TYR A 949 21.73 17.91 8.90
N ALA A 950 22.91 17.93 9.52
CA ALA A 950 23.96 18.89 9.21
C ALA A 950 24.54 18.69 7.80
N ALA A 951 24.75 17.44 7.37
CA ALA A 951 25.30 17.14 6.05
C ALA A 951 24.30 17.45 4.93
N THR A 952 23.03 17.14 5.11
CA THR A 952 22.00 17.36 4.08
C THR A 952 21.86 18.82 3.69
N GLN A 953 22.04 19.74 4.64
CA GLN A 953 22.08 21.18 4.36
C GLN A 953 23.13 21.52 3.28
N ARG A 954 24.27 20.83 3.26
CA ARG A 954 25.40 21.11 2.37
C ARG A 954 25.41 20.28 1.09
N PHE A 955 25.05 19.00 1.18
CA PHE A 955 25.26 18.02 0.11
C PHE A 955 23.98 17.47 -0.51
N GLY A 956 22.82 17.79 0.06
CA GLY A 956 21.54 17.25 -0.37
C GLY A 956 21.32 15.86 0.21
N VAL A 957 20.67 14.97 -0.53
CA VAL A 957 20.26 13.66 0.02
C VAL A 957 21.48 12.84 0.44
N CYS A 958 21.46 12.33 1.67
CA CYS A 958 22.47 11.45 2.27
C CYS A 958 21.89 10.68 3.47
N GLY A 959 22.52 9.58 3.84
CA GLY A 959 22.19 8.77 5.03
C GLY A 959 23.44 8.43 5.84
N TRP A 960 23.26 7.71 6.94
CA TRP A 960 24.36 7.12 7.70
C TRP A 960 24.59 5.68 7.22
N GLU A 961 25.75 5.42 6.61
CA GLU A 961 26.10 4.14 6.00
C GLU A 961 27.57 3.82 6.31
N GLU A 962 27.87 2.57 6.71
CA GLU A 962 29.23 2.09 6.96
C GLU A 962 30.11 3.00 7.85
N GLY A 963 29.53 3.55 8.94
CA GLY A 963 30.27 4.44 9.85
C GLY A 963 30.60 5.80 9.22
N ALA A 964 29.79 6.26 8.26
CA ALA A 964 29.95 7.56 7.63
C ALA A 964 28.59 8.18 7.28
N VAL A 965 28.55 9.50 7.16
CA VAL A 965 27.53 10.14 6.35
C VAL A 965 27.90 9.98 4.88
N ALA A 966 27.05 9.33 4.10
CA ALA A 966 27.35 8.95 2.72
C ALA A 966 26.14 9.10 1.79
N GLN A 967 26.43 9.13 0.49
CA GLN A 967 25.45 9.06 -0.58
C GLN A 967 25.53 7.69 -1.22
N HIS A 968 24.53 6.84 -0.93
CA HIS A 968 24.39 5.57 -1.60
C HIS A 968 23.72 5.80 -2.96
N ASP A 969 24.50 5.73 -4.03
CA ASP A 969 24.08 6.28 -5.32
C ASP A 969 22.87 5.54 -5.93
N PHE A 970 22.74 4.23 -5.65
CA PHE A 970 21.55 3.45 -5.98
C PHE A 970 20.28 3.94 -5.27
N TYR A 971 20.30 3.98 -3.93
CA TYR A 971 19.10 4.22 -3.13
C TYR A 971 18.52 5.60 -3.38
N ILE A 972 19.41 6.59 -3.45
CA ILE A 972 19.05 7.97 -3.72
C ILE A 972 18.61 8.14 -5.18
N GLY A 973 19.16 7.37 -6.12
CA GLY A 973 18.70 7.34 -7.50
C GLY A 973 17.24 6.87 -7.62
N TYR A 974 16.85 5.82 -6.87
CA TYR A 974 15.47 5.32 -6.87
C TYR A 974 14.47 6.34 -6.34
N TRP A 975 14.82 7.06 -5.27
CA TRP A 975 14.00 8.18 -4.78
C TRP A 975 13.77 9.23 -5.86
N GLN A 976 14.83 9.62 -6.57
CA GLN A 976 14.73 10.62 -7.64
C GLN A 976 13.82 10.14 -8.79
N THR A 977 13.96 8.87 -9.19
CA THR A 977 13.09 8.25 -10.20
C THR A 977 11.64 8.19 -9.74
N ALA A 978 11.38 7.79 -8.50
CA ALA A 978 10.04 7.72 -7.92
C ALA A 978 9.38 9.10 -7.86
N LEU A 979 10.11 10.14 -7.42
CA LEU A 979 9.65 11.54 -7.43
C LEU A 979 9.30 12.02 -8.84
N GLY A 980 10.12 11.70 -9.84
CA GLY A 980 9.87 12.07 -11.23
C GLY A 980 8.63 11.37 -11.82
N ILE A 981 8.45 10.08 -11.52
CA ILE A 981 7.25 9.34 -11.90
C ILE A 981 6.00 9.94 -11.23
N ALA A 982 6.08 10.26 -9.94
CA ALA A 982 4.99 10.86 -9.18
C ALA A 982 4.54 12.22 -9.73
N GLU A 983 5.47 13.05 -10.19
CA GLU A 983 5.14 14.31 -10.88
C GLU A 983 4.43 14.05 -12.21
N ARG A 984 4.95 13.13 -13.03
CA ARG A 984 4.36 12.79 -14.34
C ARG A 984 2.96 12.19 -14.22
N LEU A 985 2.69 11.44 -13.15
CA LEU A 985 1.37 10.86 -12.89
C LEU A 985 0.41 11.82 -12.16
N GLY A 986 0.87 13.01 -11.75
CA GLY A 986 0.09 14.04 -11.06
C GLY A 986 -0.01 13.90 -9.54
N PHE A 987 0.61 12.87 -8.96
CA PHE A 987 0.56 12.60 -7.52
C PHE A 987 1.20 13.72 -6.69
N ASN A 988 2.35 14.24 -7.14
CA ASN A 988 3.05 15.33 -6.44
C ASN A 988 2.18 16.60 -6.34
N ALA A 989 1.47 16.94 -7.41
CA ALA A 989 0.54 18.08 -7.42
C ALA A 989 -0.62 17.83 -6.45
N ALA A 990 -1.16 16.61 -6.42
CA ALA A 990 -2.22 16.24 -5.49
C ALA A 990 -1.74 16.30 -4.02
N LEU A 991 -0.53 15.85 -3.71
CA LEU A 991 0.05 15.91 -2.36
C LEU A 991 0.25 17.36 -1.89
N ARG A 992 0.76 18.25 -2.76
CA ARG A 992 0.88 19.69 -2.48
C ARG A 992 -0.47 20.34 -2.19
N ALA A 993 -1.52 19.93 -2.92
CA ALA A 993 -2.87 20.43 -2.73
C ALA A 993 -3.52 19.90 -1.45
N ALA A 994 -3.24 18.66 -1.07
CA ALA A 994 -3.81 18.01 0.11
C ALA A 994 -3.24 18.55 1.43
N SER A 995 -1.94 18.87 1.48
CA SER A 995 -1.31 19.48 2.65
C SER A 995 -0.12 20.35 2.27
N THR A 996 -0.14 21.61 2.71
CA THR A 996 1.00 22.52 2.57
C THR A 996 2.25 21.99 3.25
N LYS A 997 2.10 21.31 4.39
CA LYS A 997 3.20 20.76 5.17
C LYS A 997 3.81 19.53 4.50
N ALA A 998 2.99 18.60 4.00
CA ALA A 998 3.47 17.47 3.21
C ALA A 998 4.10 17.93 1.89
N GLY A 999 3.49 18.92 1.22
CA GLY A 999 4.04 19.57 0.03
C GLY A 999 5.42 20.20 0.27
N ALA A 1000 5.63 20.84 1.43
CA ALA A 1000 6.93 21.40 1.80
C ALA A 1000 8.02 20.34 2.01
N VAL A 1001 7.66 19.13 2.49
CA VAL A 1001 8.60 17.99 2.57
C VAL A 1001 8.95 17.50 1.17
N LEU A 1002 7.96 17.31 0.31
CA LEU A 1002 8.15 16.88 -1.08
C LEU A 1002 9.09 17.82 -1.86
N ASP A 1003 8.80 19.12 -1.83
CA ASP A 1003 9.60 20.13 -2.55
C ASP A 1003 11.01 20.25 -1.97
N TRP A 1004 11.16 20.08 -0.65
CA TRP A 1004 12.47 19.99 0.00
C TRP A 1004 13.27 18.78 -0.50
N MET A 1005 12.65 17.60 -0.64
CA MET A 1005 13.32 16.40 -1.19
C MET A 1005 13.80 16.64 -2.62
N ILE A 1006 12.95 17.19 -3.50
CA ILE A 1006 13.33 17.54 -4.88
C ILE A 1006 14.52 18.50 -4.91
N ALA A 1007 14.51 19.52 -4.05
CA ALA A 1007 15.62 20.46 -3.92
C ALA A 1007 16.92 19.77 -3.44
N GLN A 1008 16.84 18.82 -2.52
CA GLN A 1008 18.01 18.06 -2.07
C GLN A 1008 18.58 17.14 -3.16
N HIS A 1009 17.74 16.56 -4.02
CA HIS A 1009 18.21 15.79 -5.18
C HIS A 1009 18.93 16.68 -6.19
N ARG A 1010 18.39 17.86 -6.51
CA ARG A 1010 19.09 18.84 -7.37
C ARG A 1010 20.45 19.19 -6.81
N LYS A 1011 20.54 19.49 -5.51
CA LYS A 1011 21.79 19.83 -4.82
C LYS A 1011 22.83 18.72 -4.96
N ARG A 1012 22.45 17.45 -4.76
CA ARG A 1012 23.32 16.29 -4.97
C ARG A 1012 23.80 16.20 -6.42
N VAL A 1013 22.87 16.19 -7.38
CA VAL A 1013 23.16 15.96 -8.80
C VAL A 1013 24.09 17.03 -9.35
N VAL A 1014 23.74 18.30 -9.14
CA VAL A 1014 24.56 19.44 -9.57
C VAL A 1014 25.92 19.42 -8.88
N GLY A 1015 25.94 19.16 -7.57
CA GLY A 1015 27.19 19.12 -6.79
C GLY A 1015 28.16 18.02 -7.26
N ARG A 1016 27.66 16.79 -7.46
CA ARG A 1016 28.46 15.66 -7.93
C ARG A 1016 28.96 15.84 -9.36
N ILE A 1017 28.09 16.28 -10.28
CA ILE A 1017 28.43 16.36 -11.71
C ILE A 1017 29.27 17.61 -12.02
N ASN A 1018 28.88 18.78 -11.52
CA ASN A 1018 29.56 20.03 -11.89
C ASN A 1018 30.76 20.34 -10.99
N ASN A 1019 30.67 20.04 -9.68
CA ASN A 1019 31.66 20.54 -8.71
C ASN A 1019 32.69 19.49 -8.28
N ALA A 1020 32.34 18.20 -8.36
CA ALA A 1020 33.24 17.10 -7.98
C ALA A 1020 33.17 15.88 -8.93
N PRO A 1021 33.25 16.07 -10.26
CA PRO A 1021 33.04 14.99 -11.24
C PRO A 1021 34.06 13.84 -11.14
N ARG A 1022 35.22 14.08 -10.51
CA ARG A 1022 36.33 13.12 -10.40
C ARG A 1022 36.64 12.72 -8.97
N ALA A 1023 35.86 13.16 -7.98
CA ALA A 1023 36.14 12.86 -6.58
C ALA A 1023 36.02 11.36 -6.30
N ASN A 1024 37.02 10.77 -5.64
CA ASN A 1024 36.96 9.38 -5.22
C ASN A 1024 35.81 9.17 -4.19
N PRO A 1025 35.24 7.96 -4.09
CA PRO A 1025 34.16 7.65 -3.14
C PRO A 1025 34.58 7.75 -1.67
N GLY A 1026 35.87 7.75 -1.35
CA GLY A 1026 36.36 7.79 0.03
C GLY A 1026 36.39 6.42 0.73
N GLY A 1027 36.14 5.35 -0.03
CA GLY A 1027 36.19 3.94 0.39
C GLY A 1027 36.44 3.01 -0.80
N SER A 1028 36.39 1.70 -0.57
CA SER A 1028 36.49 0.67 -1.62
C SER A 1028 35.19 0.47 -2.39
N GLU A 1029 34.08 0.97 -1.86
CA GLU A 1029 32.73 0.68 -2.36
C GLU A 1029 32.40 1.59 -3.55
N ALA A 1030 32.27 1.01 -4.75
CA ALA A 1030 32.12 1.76 -6.00
C ALA A 1030 30.78 2.52 -6.15
N TYR A 1031 29.83 2.30 -5.25
CA TYR A 1031 28.48 2.89 -5.24
C TYR A 1031 28.18 3.77 -4.01
N LEU A 1032 29.15 3.92 -3.10
CA LEU A 1032 28.99 4.67 -1.86
C LEU A 1032 29.95 5.87 -1.80
N PHE A 1033 29.41 7.08 -1.90
CA PHE A 1033 30.21 8.31 -1.84
C PHE A 1033 30.21 8.88 -0.42
N LYS A 1034 31.30 8.68 0.32
CA LYS A 1034 31.48 9.12 1.71
C LYS A 1034 31.71 10.62 1.76
N LEU A 1035 30.85 11.31 2.51
CA LEU A 1035 30.94 12.75 2.76
C LEU A 1035 31.80 12.98 4.01
N TRP A 1036 31.34 12.48 5.15
CA TRP A 1036 32.04 12.60 6.44
C TRP A 1036 32.13 11.22 7.10
N SER A 1037 33.33 10.68 7.27
CA SER A 1037 33.51 9.46 8.07
C SER A 1037 33.40 9.78 9.56
N GLU A 1038 33.04 8.78 10.36
CA GLU A 1038 33.03 8.89 11.83
C GLU A 1038 34.37 9.38 12.40
N SER A 1039 35.48 8.95 11.80
CA SER A 1039 36.82 9.40 12.19
C SER A 1039 37.04 10.89 11.94
N VAL A 1040 36.54 11.43 10.83
CA VAL A 1040 36.64 12.87 10.51
C VAL A 1040 35.72 13.68 11.42
N ILE A 1041 34.51 13.18 11.71
CA ILE A 1041 33.58 13.80 12.67
C ILE A 1041 34.20 13.88 14.06
N THR A 1042 34.77 12.76 14.52
CA THR A 1042 35.40 12.66 15.84
C THR A 1042 36.64 13.55 15.93
N ALA A 1043 37.48 13.60 14.89
CA ALA A 1043 38.64 14.48 14.84
C ALA A 1043 38.27 15.97 14.91
N ALA A 1044 37.09 16.34 14.38
CA ALA A 1044 36.54 17.68 14.48
C ALA A 1044 35.80 17.96 15.82
N GLY A 1045 35.78 17.00 16.76
CA GLY A 1045 35.02 17.11 18.02
C GLY A 1045 33.52 17.26 17.81
N GLY A 1046 33.00 16.76 16.69
CA GLY A 1046 31.60 16.92 16.28
C GLY A 1046 31.23 18.31 15.76
N ASN A 1047 32.17 19.26 15.66
CA ASN A 1047 31.87 20.60 15.17
C ASN A 1047 31.56 20.59 13.66
N ALA A 1048 30.30 20.74 13.31
CA ALA A 1048 29.82 20.68 11.92
C ALA A 1048 30.49 21.72 11.02
N ALA A 1049 30.87 22.89 11.54
CA ALA A 1049 31.53 23.95 10.76
C ALA A 1049 32.99 23.63 10.40
N SER A 1050 33.63 22.70 11.13
CA SER A 1050 35.01 22.27 10.89
C SER A 1050 35.13 21.10 9.90
N LEU A 1051 34.00 20.50 9.51
CA LEU A 1051 33.95 19.43 8.51
C LEU A 1051 34.01 20.02 7.08
N PRO A 1052 34.31 19.22 6.04
CA PRO A 1052 34.18 19.70 4.66
C PRO A 1052 32.78 20.24 4.36
N GLN A 1053 32.69 21.44 3.81
CA GLN A 1053 31.42 22.15 3.58
C GLN A 1053 30.94 22.13 2.11
N THR A 1054 31.79 21.68 1.18
CA THR A 1054 31.50 21.72 -0.27
C THR A 1054 31.98 20.45 -0.96
N TYR A 1055 31.37 20.12 -2.11
CA TYR A 1055 31.81 18.98 -2.92
C TYR A 1055 33.28 19.06 -3.36
N ALA A 1056 33.82 20.26 -3.60
CA ALA A 1056 35.24 20.46 -3.88
C ALA A 1056 36.13 20.15 -2.67
N ALA A 1057 35.68 20.48 -1.45
CA ALA A 1057 36.37 20.09 -0.22
C ALA A 1057 36.32 18.57 -0.01
N ILE A 1058 35.20 17.92 -0.32
CA ILE A 1058 35.10 16.45 -0.35
C ILE A 1058 36.06 15.84 -1.38
N ALA A 1059 36.14 16.40 -2.58
CA ALA A 1059 37.10 15.97 -3.60
C ALA A 1059 38.56 16.11 -3.14
N THR A 1060 38.84 17.11 -2.31
CA THR A 1060 40.17 17.29 -1.68
C THR A 1060 40.42 16.24 -0.61
N GLN A 1061 39.42 15.96 0.24
CA GLN A 1061 39.48 14.94 1.28
C GLN A 1061 39.69 13.54 0.71
N ASN A 1062 38.86 13.15 -0.27
CA ASN A 1062 38.85 11.80 -0.81
C ASN A 1062 39.90 11.63 -1.94
N GLY A 1063 40.43 12.73 -2.48
CA GLY A 1063 41.25 12.75 -3.68
C GLY A 1063 40.44 12.71 -4.98
N ASN A 1064 41.15 12.86 -6.10
CA ASN A 1064 40.56 12.83 -7.44
C ASN A 1064 41.13 11.69 -8.30
N ALA A 1065 40.27 11.12 -9.12
CA ALA A 1065 40.62 10.19 -10.19
C ALA A 1065 41.03 10.91 -11.48
N ALA A 1066 41.62 10.17 -12.42
CA ALA A 1066 42.00 10.70 -13.73
C ALA A 1066 40.76 11.05 -14.59
N THR A 1067 39.76 10.17 -14.58
CA THR A 1067 38.49 10.29 -15.31
C THR A 1067 37.30 10.09 -14.37
N TRP A 1068 36.09 10.39 -14.85
CA TRP A 1068 34.87 10.38 -14.04
C TRP A 1068 34.33 8.97 -13.75
N ASP A 1069 34.73 7.98 -14.54
CA ASP A 1069 34.23 6.61 -14.57
C ASP A 1069 35.11 5.62 -13.78
N VAL A 1070 36.22 6.09 -13.20
CA VAL A 1070 37.12 5.30 -12.34
C VAL A 1070 37.35 5.99 -10.99
N PHE A 1071 37.95 5.28 -10.05
CA PHE A 1071 38.41 5.84 -8.78
C PHE A 1071 39.69 5.17 -8.27
N ASN A 1072 40.45 5.88 -7.44
CA ASN A 1072 41.66 5.37 -6.81
C ASN A 1072 41.43 5.09 -5.33
N TYR A 1073 41.77 3.89 -4.87
CA TYR A 1073 41.72 3.51 -3.45
C TYR A 1073 42.80 2.48 -3.13
N GLY A 1074 43.45 2.58 -1.96
CA GLY A 1074 44.47 1.60 -1.54
C GLY A 1074 45.67 1.43 -2.49
N GLY A 1075 45.96 2.41 -3.35
CA GLY A 1075 47.02 2.33 -4.36
C GLY A 1075 46.61 1.68 -5.69
N SER A 1076 45.35 1.26 -5.82
CA SER A 1076 44.79 0.64 -7.03
C SER A 1076 43.74 1.55 -7.70
N THR A 1077 43.58 1.39 -9.01
CA THR A 1077 42.51 2.04 -9.78
C THR A 1077 41.40 1.03 -10.04
N TYR A 1078 40.16 1.41 -9.70
CA TYR A 1078 38.96 0.61 -9.85
C TYR A 1078 37.96 1.31 -10.79
N GLY A 1079 37.13 0.54 -11.50
CA GLY A 1079 35.97 1.09 -12.20
C GLY A 1079 34.89 1.50 -11.22
N ARG A 1080 34.18 2.60 -11.50
CA ARG A 1080 32.94 2.91 -10.80
C ARG A 1080 31.85 1.93 -11.20
N ASP A 1081 30.85 1.79 -10.33
CA ASP A 1081 29.66 1.01 -10.65
C ASP A 1081 28.85 1.73 -11.75
N GLY A 1082 28.78 1.12 -12.93
CA GLY A 1082 28.10 1.69 -14.09
C GLY A 1082 26.62 1.95 -13.86
N GLN A 1083 25.93 1.08 -13.10
CA GLN A 1083 24.50 1.21 -12.83
C GLN A 1083 24.20 2.35 -11.85
N ALA A 1084 25.00 2.49 -10.80
CA ALA A 1084 24.89 3.59 -9.85
C ALA A 1084 25.18 4.93 -10.52
N MET A 1085 26.21 4.95 -11.39
CA MET A 1085 26.56 6.13 -12.17
C MET A 1085 25.52 6.47 -13.23
N ASP A 1086 24.92 5.48 -13.91
CA ASP A 1086 23.86 5.69 -14.89
C ASP A 1086 22.65 6.42 -14.27
N GLN A 1087 22.26 6.07 -13.05
CA GLN A 1087 21.22 6.81 -12.32
C GLN A 1087 21.63 8.25 -11.97
N LEU A 1088 22.88 8.48 -11.57
CA LEU A 1088 23.40 9.83 -11.31
C LEU A 1088 23.38 10.70 -12.57
N ILE A 1089 23.81 10.16 -13.72
CA ILE A 1089 23.87 10.90 -14.99
C ILE A 1089 22.50 11.02 -15.68
N ALA A 1090 21.54 10.14 -15.39
CA ALA A 1090 20.14 10.33 -15.77
C ALA A 1090 19.48 11.45 -14.94
N GLY A 1091 19.96 11.68 -13.71
CA GLY A 1091 19.40 12.62 -12.76
C GLY A 1091 19.07 14.02 -13.29
N PRO A 1092 19.96 14.72 -14.03
CA PRO A 1092 19.66 16.03 -14.59
C PRO A 1092 18.41 16.05 -15.48
N SER A 1093 18.26 15.03 -16.34
CA SER A 1093 17.10 14.92 -17.24
C SER A 1093 15.81 14.62 -16.48
N VAL A 1094 15.86 13.78 -15.44
CA VAL A 1094 14.70 13.52 -14.57
C VAL A 1094 14.28 14.80 -13.84
N LEU A 1095 15.23 15.57 -13.32
CA LEU A 1095 14.95 16.86 -12.67
C LEU A 1095 14.31 17.86 -13.64
N ARG A 1096 14.82 17.96 -14.86
CA ARG A 1096 14.35 18.95 -15.84
C ARG A 1096 13.03 18.55 -16.51
N ILE A 1097 12.97 17.33 -17.04
CA ILE A 1097 11.88 16.87 -17.91
C ILE A 1097 10.71 16.32 -17.08
N HIS A 1098 10.98 15.47 -16.10
CA HIS A 1098 9.91 14.88 -15.28
C HIS A 1098 9.50 15.79 -14.11
N LEU A 1099 10.44 16.41 -13.41
CA LEU A 1099 10.20 17.26 -12.23
C LEU A 1099 10.10 18.77 -12.52
N GLY A 1100 10.19 19.18 -13.79
CA GLY A 1100 10.00 20.58 -14.22
C GLY A 1100 11.03 21.58 -13.65
N GLN A 1101 12.17 21.13 -13.14
CA GLN A 1101 13.21 22.01 -12.60
C GLN A 1101 13.94 22.77 -13.71
N SER A 1102 14.34 24.01 -13.42
CA SER A 1102 15.07 24.86 -14.36
C SER A 1102 16.29 25.54 -13.70
N GLY A 1103 17.29 25.91 -14.51
CA GLY A 1103 18.48 26.64 -14.08
C GLY A 1103 19.73 26.28 -14.88
N SER A 1104 20.67 27.23 -14.98
CA SER A 1104 21.90 27.08 -15.78
C SER A 1104 22.85 26.02 -15.22
N ASP A 1105 22.87 25.84 -13.90
CA ASP A 1105 23.58 24.78 -13.19
C ASP A 1105 23.08 23.39 -13.63
N LEU A 1106 21.76 23.22 -13.73
CA LEU A 1106 21.14 21.97 -14.16
C LEU A 1106 21.36 21.70 -15.65
N THR A 1107 21.24 22.72 -16.51
CA THR A 1107 21.57 22.60 -17.94
C THR A 1107 23.02 22.20 -18.16
N THR A 1108 23.95 22.75 -17.35
CA THR A 1108 25.37 22.37 -17.40
C THR A 1108 25.59 20.92 -16.98
N ALA A 1109 24.90 20.47 -15.92
CA ALA A 1109 24.97 19.09 -15.46
C ALA A 1109 24.42 18.11 -16.51
N GLU A 1110 23.31 18.45 -17.16
CA GLU A 1110 22.71 17.63 -18.23
C GLU A 1110 23.62 17.52 -19.46
N ALA A 1111 24.23 18.63 -19.90
CA ALA A 1111 25.18 18.61 -21.02
C ALA A 1111 26.42 17.76 -20.71
N THR A 1112 26.91 17.83 -19.46
CA THR A 1112 28.04 17.03 -18.99
C THR A 1112 27.67 15.54 -18.95
N ALA A 1113 26.52 15.20 -18.37
CA ALA A 1113 26.00 13.84 -18.31
C ALA A 1113 25.77 13.22 -19.71
N ALA A 1114 25.21 13.99 -20.64
CA ALA A 1114 25.03 13.57 -22.04
C ALA A 1114 26.38 13.27 -22.72
N THR A 1115 27.40 14.10 -22.46
CA THR A 1115 28.76 13.86 -22.98
C THR A 1115 29.33 12.54 -22.44
N TRP A 1116 29.22 12.30 -21.13
CA TRP A 1116 29.68 11.07 -20.49
C TRP A 1116 28.97 9.82 -21.02
N ARG A 1117 27.64 9.89 -21.17
CA ARG A 1117 26.85 8.80 -21.74
C ARG A 1117 27.25 8.48 -23.18
N ASN A 1118 27.42 9.50 -24.02
CA ASN A 1118 27.84 9.32 -25.42
C ASN A 1118 29.26 8.77 -25.52
N GLN A 1119 30.18 9.23 -24.67
CA GLN A 1119 31.52 8.65 -24.56
C GLN A 1119 31.44 7.14 -24.31
N LYS A 1120 30.65 6.71 -23.31
CA LYS A 1120 30.50 5.29 -22.99
C LYS A 1120 29.79 4.50 -24.07
N LYS A 1121 28.81 5.09 -24.74
CA LYS A 1121 28.15 4.49 -25.91
C LYS A 1121 29.16 4.19 -27.02
N THR A 1122 30.00 5.16 -27.38
CA THR A 1122 31.05 4.96 -28.39
C THR A 1122 32.07 3.91 -27.97
N GLU A 1123 32.50 3.92 -26.70
CA GLU A 1123 33.43 2.91 -26.16
C GLU A 1123 32.84 1.50 -26.23
N GLN A 1124 31.56 1.32 -25.90
CA GLN A 1124 30.90 0.01 -25.99
C GLN A 1124 30.68 -0.45 -27.44
N GLU A 1125 30.26 0.45 -28.34
CA GLU A 1125 30.09 0.13 -29.76
C GLU A 1125 31.40 -0.31 -30.43
N ALA A 1126 32.54 0.26 -29.99
CA ALA A 1126 33.88 -0.10 -30.48
C ALA A 1126 34.29 -1.55 -30.11
N LEU A 1127 33.67 -2.16 -29.09
CA LEU A 1127 33.87 -3.57 -28.74
C LEU A 1127 33.20 -4.52 -29.75
N GLY A 1128 32.36 -3.99 -30.65
CA GLY A 1128 31.67 -4.72 -31.70
C GLY A 1128 30.49 -5.57 -31.19
N PRO A 1129 29.80 -6.29 -32.10
CA PRO A 1129 28.59 -7.05 -31.82
C PRO A 1129 28.69 -8.10 -30.70
N ASN A 1130 29.91 -8.57 -30.41
CA ASN A 1130 30.16 -9.59 -29.40
C ASN A 1130 30.66 -9.03 -28.05
N GLY A 1131 31.04 -7.75 -27.99
CA GLY A 1131 31.56 -7.12 -26.78
C GLY A 1131 30.72 -5.95 -26.25
N ALA A 1132 29.87 -5.34 -27.08
CA ALA A 1132 29.03 -4.22 -26.65
C ALA A 1132 28.08 -4.63 -25.50
N GLY A 1133 28.03 -3.83 -24.43
CA GLY A 1133 27.17 -4.07 -23.27
C GLY A 1133 27.76 -5.03 -22.22
N THR A 1134 29.01 -5.48 -22.40
CA THR A 1134 29.67 -6.41 -21.45
C THR A 1134 30.38 -5.71 -20.29
N THR A 1135 30.53 -4.38 -20.32
CA THR A 1135 31.25 -3.61 -19.30
C THR A 1135 30.39 -2.49 -18.69
N TRP A 1136 30.27 -1.31 -19.30
CA TRP A 1136 29.57 -0.18 -18.67
C TRP A 1136 28.04 -0.35 -18.58
N PHE A 1137 27.39 -0.63 -19.71
CA PHE A 1137 25.92 -0.79 -19.79
C PHE A 1137 25.44 -2.22 -19.47
N GLN A 1138 26.24 -2.97 -18.71
CA GLN A 1138 26.00 -4.36 -18.34
C GLN A 1138 24.71 -4.57 -17.55
N TYR A 1139 24.32 -3.58 -16.75
CA TYR A 1139 23.12 -3.59 -15.90
C TYR A 1139 22.18 -2.41 -16.19
N LEU A 1140 22.34 -1.75 -17.34
CA LEU A 1140 21.52 -0.60 -17.70
C LEU A 1140 20.08 -1.05 -17.98
N GLN A 1141 19.15 -0.56 -17.17
CA GLN A 1141 17.71 -0.81 -17.28
C GLN A 1141 17.01 0.40 -17.91
N ALA A 1142 15.83 0.19 -18.49
CA ALA A 1142 15.05 1.26 -19.12
C ALA A 1142 14.93 2.52 -18.23
N VAL A 1143 14.56 2.35 -16.95
CA VAL A 1143 14.34 3.45 -15.98
C VAL A 1143 15.61 4.14 -15.46
N HIS A 1144 16.80 3.61 -15.75
CA HIS A 1144 18.08 4.25 -15.38
C HIS A 1144 18.65 5.07 -16.54
N ASN A 1145 17.95 5.11 -17.68
CA ASN A 1145 18.29 5.98 -18.79
C ASN A 1145 17.83 7.43 -18.54
N PRO A 1146 18.33 8.40 -19.32
CA PRO A 1146 17.79 9.75 -19.30
C PRO A 1146 16.28 9.77 -19.57
N ALA A 1147 15.57 10.63 -18.86
CA ALA A 1147 14.18 10.94 -19.10
C ALA A 1147 14.00 11.58 -20.48
N ILE A 1148 12.86 11.32 -21.12
CA ILE A 1148 12.47 11.96 -22.38
C ILE A 1148 11.04 12.51 -22.27
N SER A 1149 10.76 13.56 -23.05
CA SER A 1149 9.47 14.26 -23.07
C SER A 1149 8.33 13.36 -23.52
#